data_AF-A0A2B4S8U0-F1
#
_entry.id   AF-A0A2B4S8U0-F1
#
_cell.length_a   1.000
_cell.length_b   1.000
_cell.length_c   1.000
_cell.angle_alpha   90.00
_cell.angle_beta   90.00
_cell.angle_gamma   90.00
#
_symmetry.space_group_name_H-M   'P 1'
#
loop_
_entity.id
_entity.type
_entity.pdbx_description
1 polymer ?
#
loop_
_entity_poly.entity_id
_entity_poly.type
_entity_poly.pdbx_seq_one_letter_code
_entity_poly.pdbx_strand_id
1 'polypeptide(L)'
;MATAHTSAQLSKRKKFVLLTCLRTVLATERSRVLEKIVKETQVTAQVLLLSVSTVLGFSKGPPLSTCQSKLPHHSGAEAQQGPSPYNISVSPLSYIRGDTLTVTISGSQQFKGFLLNAQGTESSIPWPVGTFTQIPSDARYYYCSGGDPKIDKNGCGETKGCYSLPSGCIGSADCSYLFTFSVSDGNVVIEMSAKVGWVAVAFNEKKLMDKMDSIMCATMATNLGELRHFYSIGHSLVRQDLTGNSDITLDKIVYEDGGIKCRVTRKLTSNAVPFRDLTKKWYLLFTWSKTSSSGVAQYHYSQKSVTADMVDLGVNAVLKDEKSQAEATITKDGCGKTKSCYSEPADCKSSKDCDYLVTIKPVGDKGESGQVEFELSAKKKWVAIGFNNEKNKMDGTDALICAVVNDKVTVEHYLADKGYGRPTKTTPTPTSIVATLAESKGGVVACRFRRKKKDDKMVDLTKTWYLVYACGPMSGDEIDMHSTTPKTSPQKMDVSEIGELGAEGESFALVQAHGCLMVIAWIGFASIGMFIARHMKVLFGQKVLLGTKMWFTEAGAHPITGILVLVLAVIQPIMAAFRPHPGEEKRYIFNWAHRGVGLSALILAVVTVFFGLRLPDSRLGDPALYFMIAYCVALILVVAYDIYDTLTSARGGASFNVQPVGGKEDGDIELQPPDIPSVGQRKLLFAFTVVVSVGVVIALLVLIAIADGESHEHNHNS
;
A
#
# COMPACT_ATOMS: atom_id res chain seq x y z
N MET A 1 -38.27 46.91 -65.96
CA MET A 1 -38.31 45.82 -64.95
C MET A 1 -37.32 44.68 -65.28
N ALA A 2 -36.12 44.97 -65.81
CA ALA A 2 -35.15 43.93 -66.22
C ALA A 2 -33.71 44.15 -65.70
N THR A 3 -33.44 45.24 -64.98
CA THR A 3 -32.09 45.59 -64.47
C THR A 3 -31.88 45.33 -62.97
N ALA A 4 -32.94 45.01 -62.23
CA ALA A 4 -32.84 44.69 -60.79
C ALA A 4 -32.60 43.20 -60.49
N HIS A 5 -32.86 42.30 -61.44
CA HIS A 5 -32.75 40.85 -61.22
C HIS A 5 -31.32 40.30 -61.41
N THR A 6 -30.46 41.01 -62.13
CA THR A 6 -29.09 40.57 -62.47
C THR A 6 -28.06 40.89 -61.38
N SER A 7 -28.24 41.95 -60.58
CA SER A 7 -27.32 42.29 -59.48
C SER A 7 -27.46 41.38 -58.25
N ALA A 8 -28.68 40.88 -57.99
CA ALA A 8 -28.97 39.98 -56.87
C ALA A 8 -28.39 38.57 -57.06
N GLN A 9 -28.33 38.08 -58.31
CA GLN A 9 -27.73 36.76 -58.64
C GLN A 9 -26.20 36.77 -58.57
N LEU A 10 -25.55 37.87 -58.96
CA LEU A 10 -24.08 38.00 -58.91
C LEU A 10 -23.56 38.10 -57.45
N SER A 11 -24.32 38.74 -56.56
CA SER A 11 -24.01 38.83 -55.12
C SER A 11 -24.15 37.48 -54.40
N LYS A 12 -25.16 36.68 -54.74
CA LYS A 12 -25.37 35.33 -54.18
C LYS A 12 -24.30 34.34 -54.63
N ARG A 13 -23.89 34.36 -55.91
CA ARG A 13 -22.79 33.50 -56.40
C ARG A 13 -21.44 33.86 -55.78
N LYS A 14 -21.10 35.15 -55.63
CA LYS A 14 -19.86 35.58 -54.97
C LYS A 14 -19.83 35.20 -53.49
N LYS A 15 -20.96 35.32 -52.76
CA LYS A 15 -21.06 34.87 -51.37
C LYS A 15 -20.96 33.36 -51.21
N PHE A 16 -21.53 32.57 -52.13
CA PHE A 16 -21.42 31.11 -52.09
C PHE A 16 -20.00 30.63 -52.36
N VAL A 17 -19.31 31.18 -53.38
CA VAL A 17 -17.92 30.83 -53.68
C VAL A 17 -16.98 31.22 -52.53
N LEU A 18 -17.19 32.40 -51.91
CA LEU A 18 -16.39 32.84 -50.77
C LEU A 18 -16.62 31.98 -49.52
N LEU A 19 -17.86 31.58 -49.23
CA LEU A 19 -18.17 30.69 -48.09
C LEU A 19 -17.59 29.29 -48.29
N THR A 20 -17.64 28.76 -49.51
CA THR A 20 -17.09 27.45 -49.83
C THR A 20 -15.57 27.47 -49.75
N CYS A 21 -14.89 28.49 -50.31
CA CYS A 21 -13.45 28.68 -50.14
C CYS A 21 -13.03 28.85 -48.68
N LEU A 22 -13.79 29.61 -47.87
CA LEU A 22 -13.49 29.80 -46.45
C LEU A 22 -13.66 28.49 -45.66
N ARG A 23 -14.67 27.67 -45.98
CA ARG A 23 -14.87 26.35 -45.38
C ARG A 23 -13.75 25.39 -45.76
N THR A 24 -13.28 25.41 -47.01
CA THR A 24 -12.16 24.56 -47.44
C THR A 24 -10.84 25.01 -46.81
N VAL A 25 -10.57 26.31 -46.74
CA VAL A 25 -9.35 26.86 -46.09
C VAL A 25 -9.35 26.60 -44.57
N LEU A 26 -10.49 26.80 -43.89
CA LEU A 26 -10.63 26.51 -42.46
C LEU A 26 -10.57 25.01 -42.15
N ALA A 27 -11.05 24.14 -43.04
CA ALA A 27 -10.90 22.69 -42.91
C ALA A 27 -9.44 22.24 -43.13
N THR A 28 -8.74 22.88 -44.08
CA THR A 28 -7.35 22.54 -44.42
C THR A 28 -6.35 23.07 -43.38
N GLU A 29 -6.58 24.22 -42.75
CA GLU A 29 -5.75 24.69 -41.62
C GLU A 29 -6.00 23.91 -40.34
N ARG A 30 -7.26 23.55 -40.05
CA ARG A 30 -7.61 22.78 -38.85
C ARG A 30 -7.07 21.34 -38.92
N SER A 31 -6.97 20.74 -40.11
CA SER A 31 -6.33 19.44 -40.30
C SER A 31 -4.80 19.50 -40.15
N ARG A 32 -4.14 20.55 -40.69
CA ARG A 32 -2.68 20.71 -40.61
C ARG A 32 -2.19 20.97 -39.18
N VAL A 33 -2.93 21.74 -38.38
CA VAL A 33 -2.57 21.99 -36.98
C VAL A 33 -2.83 20.76 -36.10
N LEU A 34 -3.93 20.03 -36.32
CA LEU A 34 -4.17 18.75 -35.63
C LEU A 34 -3.12 17.70 -36.03
N GLU A 35 -2.76 17.58 -37.30
CA GLU A 35 -1.70 16.67 -37.76
C GLU A 35 -0.35 17.02 -37.16
N LYS A 36 -0.03 18.31 -36.99
CA LYS A 36 1.26 18.74 -36.42
C LYS A 36 1.32 18.45 -34.92
N ILE A 37 0.23 18.69 -34.19
CA ILE A 37 0.14 18.37 -32.75
C ILE A 37 0.11 16.85 -32.52
N VAL A 38 -0.63 16.09 -33.34
CA VAL A 38 -0.65 14.61 -33.28
C VAL A 38 0.71 14.02 -33.67
N LYS A 39 1.41 14.56 -34.69
CA LYS A 39 2.77 14.11 -35.03
C LYS A 39 3.78 14.43 -33.93
N GLU A 40 3.75 15.62 -33.32
CA GLU A 40 4.70 15.98 -32.26
C GLU A 40 4.44 15.20 -30.96
N THR A 41 3.18 14.90 -30.64
CA THR A 41 2.81 14.04 -29.50
C THR A 41 3.06 12.54 -29.75
N GLN A 42 2.93 12.08 -30.99
CA GLN A 42 3.22 10.69 -31.38
C GLN A 42 4.73 10.42 -31.49
N VAL A 43 5.54 11.39 -31.93
CA VAL A 43 7.01 11.28 -31.96
C VAL A 43 7.59 11.30 -30.54
N THR A 44 7.06 12.11 -29.63
CA THR A 44 7.48 12.09 -28.22
C THR A 44 7.07 10.80 -27.51
N ALA A 45 5.89 10.24 -27.80
CA ALA A 45 5.47 8.93 -27.29
C ALA A 45 6.30 7.76 -27.88
N GLN A 46 6.65 7.81 -29.16
CA GLN A 46 7.48 6.79 -29.81
C GLN A 46 8.94 6.82 -29.32
N VAL A 47 9.51 8.00 -29.06
CA VAL A 47 10.85 8.13 -28.45
C VAL A 47 10.87 7.60 -27.01
N LEU A 48 9.77 7.73 -26.26
CA LEU A 48 9.63 7.17 -24.90
C LEU A 48 9.42 5.63 -24.90
N LEU A 49 8.76 5.09 -25.91
CA LEU A 49 8.52 3.64 -26.09
C LEU A 49 9.75 2.90 -26.65
N LEU A 50 10.59 3.57 -27.45
CA LEU A 50 11.81 2.98 -28.03
C LEU A 50 12.97 2.85 -27.03
N SER A 51 12.87 3.44 -25.83
CA SER A 51 13.89 3.33 -24.78
C SER A 51 13.76 2.10 -23.86
N VAL A 52 12.87 1.13 -24.15
CA VAL A 52 12.58 -0.02 -23.24
C VAL A 52 13.01 -1.39 -23.79
N SER A 53 13.97 -1.48 -24.72
CA SER A 53 14.38 -2.78 -25.31
C SER A 53 15.86 -3.11 -25.16
N THR A 54 16.29 -3.33 -23.92
CA THR A 54 17.47 -4.17 -23.63
C THR A 54 17.11 -5.19 -22.53
N VAL A 55 16.90 -6.44 -22.93
CA VAL A 55 16.75 -7.58 -22.01
C VAL A 55 18.17 -8.01 -21.61
N LEU A 56 18.56 -7.72 -20.37
CA LEU A 56 19.81 -8.24 -19.78
C LEU A 56 19.49 -9.50 -18.96
N GLY A 57 20.31 -10.54 -19.12
CA GLY A 57 20.15 -11.83 -18.44
C GLY A 57 20.30 -11.71 -16.93
N PHE A 58 19.48 -12.44 -16.17
CA PHE A 58 19.48 -12.41 -14.71
C PHE A 58 20.61 -13.24 -14.11
N SER A 59 21.21 -12.77 -13.03
CA SER A 59 22.26 -13.44 -12.24
C SER A 59 21.79 -14.67 -11.44
N LYS A 60 20.61 -15.25 -11.74
CA LYS A 60 19.92 -16.23 -10.88
C LYS A 60 20.25 -17.72 -11.14
N GLY A 61 21.12 -18.04 -12.11
CA GLY A 61 21.54 -19.42 -12.43
C GLY A 61 20.53 -20.25 -13.25
N PRO A 62 20.83 -21.53 -13.55
CA PRO A 62 20.00 -22.41 -14.40
C PRO A 62 18.70 -22.88 -13.71
N PRO A 63 17.63 -23.21 -14.47
CA PRO A 63 16.34 -23.65 -13.94
C PRO A 63 16.32 -25.14 -13.49
N LEU A 64 15.42 -25.50 -12.57
CA LEU A 64 15.34 -26.86 -11.95
C LEU A 64 15.20 -28.01 -12.95
N SER A 65 14.63 -27.73 -14.13
CA SER A 65 14.46 -28.70 -15.23
C SER A 65 15.79 -29.21 -15.81
N THR A 66 16.91 -28.50 -15.60
CA THR A 66 18.23 -28.91 -16.10
C THR A 66 19.04 -29.72 -15.08
N CYS A 67 18.51 -29.98 -13.88
CA CYS A 67 19.24 -30.66 -12.78
C CYS A 67 19.64 -32.11 -13.14
N GLN A 68 18.77 -32.82 -13.86
CA GLN A 68 19.00 -34.20 -14.26
C GLN A 68 19.78 -34.31 -15.57
N SER A 69 19.41 -33.51 -16.58
CA SER A 69 20.02 -33.56 -17.91
C SER A 69 21.37 -32.83 -18.00
N LYS A 70 21.63 -31.87 -17.10
CA LYS A 70 22.78 -30.95 -17.12
C LYS A 70 22.92 -30.15 -18.43
N LEU A 71 21.85 -30.08 -19.24
CA LEU A 71 21.82 -29.35 -20.50
C LEU A 71 21.36 -27.90 -20.29
N PRO A 72 22.15 -26.89 -20.72
CA PRO A 72 21.71 -25.50 -20.67
C PRO A 72 20.70 -25.23 -21.79
N HIS A 73 19.42 -25.06 -21.45
CA HIS A 73 18.35 -24.76 -22.41
C HIS A 73 18.29 -23.27 -22.81
N HIS A 74 19.40 -22.71 -23.28
CA HIS A 74 19.43 -21.35 -23.83
C HIS A 74 19.10 -21.38 -25.33
N SER A 75 18.20 -20.50 -25.78
CA SER A 75 17.87 -20.38 -27.21
C SER A 75 19.07 -19.87 -28.01
N GLY A 76 19.55 -20.66 -28.97
CA GLY A 76 20.61 -20.26 -29.91
C GLY A 76 22.05 -20.59 -29.52
N ALA A 77 22.27 -21.38 -28.46
CA ALA A 77 23.60 -21.88 -28.10
C ALA A 77 23.72 -23.39 -28.40
N GLU A 78 24.72 -23.79 -29.18
CA GLU A 78 25.00 -25.20 -29.47
C GLU A 78 25.99 -25.81 -28.48
N ALA A 79 25.87 -27.11 -28.24
CA ALA A 79 26.78 -27.85 -27.36
C ALA A 79 28.20 -27.90 -27.95
N GLN A 80 29.21 -27.69 -27.12
CA GLN A 80 30.61 -27.80 -27.54
C GLN A 80 30.93 -29.25 -27.96
N GLN A 81 31.50 -29.41 -29.16
CA GLN A 81 31.88 -30.72 -29.73
C GLN A 81 33.38 -31.07 -29.55
N GLY A 82 34.19 -30.12 -29.08
CA GLY A 82 35.63 -30.30 -28.81
C GLY A 82 35.93 -30.64 -27.34
N PRO A 83 37.19 -31.00 -27.00
CA PRO A 83 37.59 -31.34 -25.63
C PRO A 83 37.29 -30.21 -24.65
N SER A 84 36.81 -30.55 -23.46
CA SER A 84 36.48 -29.58 -22.41
C SER A 84 37.71 -28.72 -22.05
N PRO A 85 37.61 -27.37 -22.02
CA PRO A 85 38.69 -26.50 -21.58
C PRO A 85 38.89 -26.51 -20.05
N TYR A 86 38.06 -27.28 -19.34
CA TYR A 86 38.06 -27.46 -17.90
C TYR A 86 38.32 -28.92 -17.53
N ASN A 87 39.07 -29.13 -16.46
CA ASN A 87 39.38 -30.41 -15.85
C ASN A 87 38.83 -30.48 -14.42
N ILE A 88 38.25 -31.62 -14.05
CA ILE A 88 37.66 -31.88 -12.73
C ILE A 88 38.46 -33.00 -12.07
N SER A 89 39.05 -32.74 -10.90
CA SER A 89 39.81 -33.74 -10.13
C SER A 89 39.24 -33.91 -8.73
N VAL A 90 39.44 -35.09 -8.15
CA VAL A 90 38.95 -35.46 -6.81
C VAL A 90 40.10 -36.02 -5.98
N SER A 91 40.20 -35.67 -4.70
CA SER A 91 41.21 -36.17 -3.76
C SER A 91 40.62 -36.35 -2.36
N PRO A 92 40.85 -37.49 -1.68
CA PRO A 92 41.59 -38.69 -2.12
C PRO A 92 40.81 -39.55 -3.14
N LEU A 93 41.51 -40.41 -3.89
CA LEU A 93 40.90 -41.31 -4.90
C LEU A 93 40.32 -42.59 -4.31
N SER A 94 40.71 -42.92 -3.08
CA SER A 94 40.23 -44.08 -2.30
C SER A 94 39.60 -43.58 -1.00
N TYR A 95 38.41 -44.07 -0.67
CA TYR A 95 37.63 -43.60 0.49
C TYR A 95 36.72 -44.70 1.04
N ILE A 96 36.31 -44.55 2.31
CA ILE A 96 35.26 -45.34 2.96
C ILE A 96 34.02 -44.48 3.25
N ARG A 97 32.90 -45.10 3.61
CA ARG A 97 31.64 -44.38 3.89
C ARG A 97 31.84 -43.42 5.07
N GLY A 98 31.62 -42.13 4.82
CA GLY A 98 31.76 -41.07 5.82
C GLY A 98 32.99 -40.17 5.61
N ASP A 99 33.92 -40.57 4.73
CA ASP A 99 35.08 -39.75 4.38
C ASP A 99 34.67 -38.51 3.56
N THR A 100 35.44 -37.43 3.68
CA THR A 100 35.25 -36.20 2.91
C THR A 100 36.22 -36.18 1.72
N LEU A 101 35.68 -35.89 0.53
CA LEU A 101 36.45 -35.76 -0.70
C LEU A 101 36.52 -34.28 -1.13
N THR A 102 37.70 -33.83 -1.55
CA THR A 102 37.89 -32.51 -2.14
C THR A 102 37.74 -32.61 -3.65
N VAL A 103 36.87 -31.78 -4.24
CA VAL A 103 36.69 -31.68 -5.70
C VAL A 103 37.23 -30.35 -6.20
N THR A 104 38.10 -30.39 -7.21
CA THR A 104 38.74 -29.21 -7.80
C THR A 104 38.36 -29.08 -9.27
N ILE A 105 37.83 -27.93 -9.66
CA ILE A 105 37.57 -27.56 -11.06
C ILE A 105 38.67 -26.58 -11.48
N SER A 106 39.41 -26.91 -12.54
CA SER A 106 40.50 -26.09 -13.08
C SER A 106 40.31 -25.91 -14.59
N GLY A 107 40.80 -24.82 -15.17
CA GLY A 107 40.72 -24.62 -16.62
C GLY A 107 41.53 -23.42 -17.08
N SER A 108 41.74 -23.33 -18.39
CA SER A 108 42.52 -22.24 -19.01
C SER A 108 41.72 -20.95 -19.22
N GLN A 109 40.40 -20.99 -19.01
CA GLN A 109 39.48 -19.85 -19.16
C GLN A 109 38.63 -19.68 -17.89
N GLN A 110 38.06 -18.49 -17.65
CA GLN A 110 37.06 -18.31 -16.59
C GLN A 110 35.71 -18.89 -17.03
N PHE A 111 35.07 -19.71 -16.20
CA PHE A 111 33.69 -20.16 -16.43
C PHE A 111 32.69 -19.15 -15.85
N LYS A 112 31.53 -18.99 -16.49
CA LYS A 112 30.45 -18.10 -15.99
C LYS A 112 29.60 -18.73 -14.87
N GLY A 113 29.67 -20.05 -14.71
CA GLY A 113 28.97 -20.82 -13.68
C GLY A 113 29.17 -22.32 -13.89
N PHE A 114 28.81 -23.13 -12.90
CA PHE A 114 28.90 -24.59 -12.95
C PHE A 114 27.71 -25.27 -12.26
N LEU A 115 27.46 -26.53 -12.62
CA LEU A 115 26.54 -27.44 -11.95
C LEU A 115 27.25 -28.79 -11.76
N LEU A 116 27.29 -29.30 -10.53
CA LEU A 116 28.07 -30.48 -10.16
C LEU A 116 27.26 -31.43 -9.27
N ASN A 117 27.36 -32.74 -9.51
CA ASN A 117 26.86 -33.79 -8.63
C ASN A 117 27.79 -35.01 -8.65
N ALA A 118 27.77 -35.79 -7.57
CA ALA A 118 28.44 -37.10 -7.49
C ALA A 118 27.42 -38.21 -7.77
N GLN A 119 27.80 -39.22 -8.56
CA GLN A 119 26.94 -40.33 -8.96
C GLN A 119 27.64 -41.66 -8.63
N GLY A 120 26.87 -42.66 -8.21
CA GLY A 120 27.38 -44.02 -8.01
C GLY A 120 27.72 -44.69 -9.35
N THR A 121 28.63 -45.65 -9.33
CA THR A 121 29.00 -46.46 -10.51
C THR A 121 27.94 -47.49 -10.91
N GLU A 122 27.00 -47.81 -10.01
CA GLU A 122 25.87 -48.70 -10.30
C GLU A 122 24.66 -47.90 -10.82
N SER A 123 24.21 -48.26 -12.02
CA SER A 123 23.06 -47.66 -12.72
C SER A 123 21.70 -47.87 -12.03
N SER A 124 21.66 -48.61 -10.91
CA SER A 124 20.47 -48.87 -10.08
C SER A 124 20.21 -47.82 -8.99
N ILE A 125 21.12 -46.84 -8.80
CA ILE A 125 20.95 -45.73 -7.86
C ILE A 125 20.67 -44.44 -8.65
N PRO A 126 19.40 -44.05 -8.88
CA PRO A 126 19.05 -42.90 -9.72
C PRO A 126 19.27 -41.53 -9.03
N TRP A 127 19.96 -41.48 -7.89
CA TRP A 127 20.10 -40.29 -7.05
C TRP A 127 21.57 -39.90 -6.86
N PRO A 128 21.89 -38.59 -6.73
CA PRO A 128 23.23 -38.14 -6.34
C PRO A 128 23.68 -38.79 -5.03
N VAL A 129 24.96 -39.18 -4.95
CA VAL A 129 25.55 -39.87 -3.80
C VAL A 129 26.44 -38.91 -3.02
N GLY A 130 26.23 -38.81 -1.71
CA GLY A 130 27.00 -37.92 -0.84
C GLY A 130 26.46 -36.49 -0.78
N THR A 131 27.14 -35.65 0.01
CA THR A 131 26.73 -34.25 0.26
C THR A 131 27.96 -33.35 0.24
N PHE A 132 27.85 -32.18 -0.41
CA PHE A 132 28.87 -31.14 -0.32
C PHE A 132 28.80 -30.48 1.07
N THR A 133 29.93 -30.36 1.75
CA THR A 133 30.00 -29.77 3.12
C THR A 133 30.59 -28.37 3.12
N GLN A 134 31.39 -28.03 2.10
CA GLN A 134 31.97 -26.71 1.88
C GLN A 134 31.86 -26.35 0.40
N ILE A 135 31.39 -25.13 0.11
CA ILE A 135 31.30 -24.58 -1.24
C ILE A 135 31.89 -23.16 -1.26
N PRO A 136 32.43 -22.70 -2.40
CA PRO A 136 32.83 -21.30 -2.59
C PRO A 136 31.70 -20.31 -2.30
N SER A 137 32.03 -19.08 -1.89
CA SER A 137 31.05 -18.05 -1.52
C SER A 137 30.16 -17.59 -2.68
N ASP A 138 30.56 -17.87 -3.92
CA ASP A 138 29.84 -17.59 -5.16
C ASP A 138 29.04 -18.80 -5.70
N ALA A 139 28.89 -19.87 -4.90
CA ALA A 139 28.13 -21.08 -5.23
C ALA A 139 26.95 -21.34 -4.26
N ARG A 140 26.00 -22.19 -4.67
CA ARG A 140 24.84 -22.62 -3.85
C ARG A 140 24.50 -24.11 -4.03
N TYR A 141 23.85 -24.71 -3.02
CA TYR A 141 23.32 -26.07 -3.08
C TYR A 141 22.05 -26.18 -3.96
N TYR A 142 21.78 -27.37 -4.51
CA TYR A 142 20.65 -27.62 -5.41
C TYR A 142 20.20 -29.12 -5.35
N TYR A 143 18.92 -29.43 -5.12
CA TYR A 143 18.40 -30.80 -4.93
C TYR A 143 17.72 -31.37 -6.19
N CYS A 144 18.17 -32.53 -6.71
CA CYS A 144 17.70 -33.11 -7.99
C CYS A 144 16.71 -34.30 -7.88
N SER A 145 16.30 -34.73 -6.67
CA SER A 145 15.47 -35.93 -6.45
C SER A 145 13.97 -35.66 -6.68
N GLY A 146 13.57 -35.73 -7.95
CA GLY A 146 12.20 -36.04 -8.37
C GLY A 146 11.12 -35.17 -7.74
N GLY A 147 11.03 -33.93 -8.20
CA GLY A 147 9.87 -33.02 -8.09
C GLY A 147 9.40 -32.71 -6.67
N ASP A 148 9.44 -31.44 -6.28
CA ASP A 148 8.74 -30.89 -5.13
C ASP A 148 7.34 -31.53 -4.95
N PRO A 149 6.99 -32.17 -3.80
CA PRO A 149 5.62 -32.58 -3.56
C PRO A 149 4.75 -31.33 -3.68
N LYS A 150 3.99 -31.26 -4.78
CA LYS A 150 3.03 -30.18 -5.00
C LYS A 150 1.89 -30.38 -4.03
N ILE A 151 2.10 -29.95 -2.78
CA ILE A 151 1.05 -29.86 -1.79
C ILE A 151 0.35 -28.54 -2.05
N ASP A 152 -0.85 -28.64 -2.58
CA ASP A 152 -1.69 -27.52 -2.95
C ASP A 152 -3.12 -27.74 -2.47
N LYS A 153 -3.99 -26.76 -2.71
CA LYS A 153 -5.40 -26.84 -2.35
C LYS A 153 -6.31 -27.33 -3.48
N ASN A 154 -5.76 -27.93 -4.53
CA ASN A 154 -6.58 -28.42 -5.63
C ASN A 154 -7.42 -29.62 -5.17
N GLY A 155 -8.75 -29.52 -5.30
CA GLY A 155 -9.70 -30.54 -4.85
C GLY A 155 -10.12 -30.42 -3.37
N CYS A 156 -9.78 -29.34 -2.68
CA CYS A 156 -10.24 -29.12 -1.30
C CYS A 156 -11.77 -29.02 -1.21
N GLY A 157 -12.37 -29.80 -0.32
CA GLY A 157 -13.82 -29.90 -0.13
C GLY A 157 -14.52 -30.87 -1.07
N GLU A 158 -13.80 -31.41 -2.07
CA GLU A 158 -14.33 -32.39 -3.02
C GLU A 158 -13.60 -33.73 -2.88
N THR A 159 -12.29 -33.74 -3.15
CA THR A 159 -11.45 -34.95 -3.17
C THR A 159 -10.51 -35.05 -1.97
N LYS A 160 -10.29 -33.94 -1.25
CA LYS A 160 -9.49 -33.90 -0.04
C LYS A 160 -10.02 -32.85 0.95
N GLY A 161 -9.78 -33.06 2.24
CA GLY A 161 -9.98 -32.03 3.26
C GLY A 161 -8.73 -31.18 3.43
N CYS A 162 -8.89 -29.91 3.78
CA CYS A 162 -7.78 -28.95 3.76
C CYS A 162 -7.87 -27.86 4.83
N TYR A 163 -6.72 -27.44 5.31
CA TYR A 163 -6.54 -26.26 6.16
C TYR A 163 -5.25 -25.52 5.77
N SER A 164 -5.27 -24.19 5.79
CA SER A 164 -4.08 -23.41 5.42
C SER A 164 -3.98 -22.07 6.16
N LEU A 165 -2.75 -21.61 6.35
CA LEU A 165 -2.43 -20.27 6.86
C LEU A 165 -1.38 -19.60 5.96
N PRO A 166 -1.66 -18.39 5.43
CA PRO A 166 -2.96 -17.70 5.44
C PRO A 166 -4.09 -18.52 4.75
N SER A 167 -5.36 -18.27 5.08
CA SER A 167 -6.47 -19.07 4.52
C SER A 167 -6.62 -18.98 3.00
N GLY A 168 -6.17 -17.87 2.40
CA GLY A 168 -6.23 -17.62 0.96
C GLY A 168 -5.03 -18.11 0.15
N CYS A 169 -4.02 -18.75 0.77
CA CYS A 169 -2.90 -19.30 0.02
C CYS A 169 -3.32 -20.51 -0.82
N ILE A 170 -2.60 -20.80 -1.90
CA ILE A 170 -2.93 -21.81 -2.91
C ILE A 170 -2.15 -23.11 -2.67
N GLY A 171 -0.89 -23.04 -2.21
CA GLY A 171 -0.06 -24.22 -1.96
C GLY A 171 1.17 -23.95 -1.12
N SER A 172 2.09 -24.91 -1.03
CA SER A 172 3.25 -24.77 -0.13
C SER A 172 4.16 -23.58 -0.41
N ALA A 173 4.14 -23.02 -1.63
CA ALA A 173 4.97 -21.88 -2.00
C ALA A 173 4.54 -20.58 -1.29
N ASP A 174 3.24 -20.39 -1.08
CA ASP A 174 2.67 -19.17 -0.50
C ASP A 174 2.10 -19.39 0.91
N CYS A 175 1.75 -20.64 1.27
CA CYS A 175 1.31 -20.99 2.62
C CYS A 175 2.47 -21.01 3.63
N SER A 176 2.29 -20.37 4.79
CA SER A 176 3.16 -20.53 5.96
C SER A 176 2.92 -21.88 6.66
N TYR A 177 1.69 -22.36 6.63
CA TYR A 177 1.26 -23.70 7.05
C TYR A 177 0.21 -24.20 6.07
N LEU A 178 0.32 -25.45 5.64
CA LEU A 178 -0.69 -26.12 4.82
C LEU A 178 -0.83 -27.55 5.31
N PHE A 179 -2.07 -27.99 5.45
CA PHE A 179 -2.45 -29.35 5.81
C PHE A 179 -3.54 -29.81 4.85
N THR A 180 -3.38 -30.98 4.28
CA THR A 180 -4.40 -31.66 3.48
C THR A 180 -4.51 -33.11 3.94
N PHE A 181 -5.70 -33.68 3.80
CA PHE A 181 -5.91 -35.10 4.00
C PHE A 181 -6.86 -35.67 2.95
N SER A 182 -6.64 -36.91 2.56
CA SER A 182 -7.56 -37.68 1.72
C SER A 182 -7.62 -39.11 2.22
N VAL A 183 -8.82 -39.69 2.26
CA VAL A 183 -9.01 -41.07 2.69
C VAL A 183 -9.21 -41.98 1.47
N SER A 184 -8.46 -43.07 1.43
CA SER A 184 -8.57 -44.13 0.43
C SER A 184 -8.22 -45.48 1.05
N ASP A 185 -9.04 -46.50 0.78
CA ASP A 185 -8.74 -47.90 1.13
C ASP A 185 -8.39 -48.13 2.61
N GLY A 186 -9.14 -47.51 3.53
CA GLY A 186 -8.92 -47.63 4.98
C GLY A 186 -7.70 -46.87 5.51
N ASN A 187 -7.01 -46.13 4.65
CA ASN A 187 -5.89 -45.26 4.99
C ASN A 187 -6.25 -43.79 4.82
N VAL A 188 -5.61 -42.94 5.62
CA VAL A 188 -5.57 -41.49 5.42
C VAL A 188 -4.17 -41.10 4.93
N VAL A 189 -4.14 -40.42 3.79
CA VAL A 189 -2.94 -39.75 3.29
C VAL A 189 -2.99 -38.33 3.82
N ILE A 190 -1.96 -37.95 4.59
CA ILE A 190 -1.80 -36.64 5.21
C ILE A 190 -0.63 -35.93 4.52
N GLU A 191 -0.87 -34.72 4.03
CA GLU A 191 0.19 -33.87 3.49
C GLU A 191 0.30 -32.59 4.31
N MET A 192 1.52 -32.20 4.63
CA MET A 192 1.81 -31.03 5.43
C MET A 192 2.97 -30.24 4.86
N SER A 193 2.89 -28.92 4.94
CA SER A 193 4.06 -28.07 4.67
C SER A 193 4.12 -26.85 5.57
N ALA A 194 5.34 -26.44 5.93
CA ALA A 194 5.61 -25.18 6.59
C ALA A 194 6.87 -24.52 5.99
N LYS A 195 6.95 -23.19 6.06
CA LYS A 195 8.14 -22.42 5.62
C LYS A 195 9.30 -22.42 6.63
N VAL A 196 9.22 -23.27 7.64
CA VAL A 196 10.16 -23.35 8.76
C VAL A 196 10.42 -24.81 9.13
N GLY A 197 11.46 -25.04 9.95
CA GLY A 197 12.07 -26.35 10.18
C GLY A 197 11.19 -27.52 10.64
N TRP A 198 9.97 -27.32 11.17
CA TRP A 198 9.06 -28.43 11.43
C TRP A 198 7.57 -28.06 11.28
N VAL A 199 6.75 -29.06 10.96
CA VAL A 199 5.29 -28.98 10.79
C VAL A 199 4.61 -30.19 11.44
N ALA A 200 3.47 -29.99 12.10
CA ALA A 200 2.71 -31.07 12.72
C ALA A 200 1.20 -30.87 12.67
N VAL A 201 0.49 -31.99 12.80
CA VAL A 201 -0.94 -32.06 13.08
C VAL A 201 -1.16 -33.00 14.26
N ALA A 202 -2.06 -32.66 15.18
CA ALA A 202 -2.44 -33.53 16.28
C ALA A 202 -3.95 -33.72 16.38
N PHE A 203 -4.37 -34.90 16.82
CA PHE A 203 -5.75 -35.33 16.98
C PHE A 203 -6.11 -35.39 18.47
N ASN A 204 -7.18 -34.69 18.87
CA ASN A 204 -7.58 -34.61 20.27
C ASN A 204 -9.11 -34.49 20.48
N GLU A 205 -9.61 -34.99 21.61
CA GLU A 205 -11.01 -34.88 22.04
C GLU A 205 -11.32 -33.47 22.57
N LYS A 206 -10.30 -32.73 22.98
CA LYS A 206 -10.38 -31.36 23.52
C LYS A 206 -9.40 -30.44 22.79
N LYS A 207 -9.66 -29.13 22.85
CA LYS A 207 -8.75 -28.07 22.32
C LYS A 207 -7.55 -27.83 23.26
N LEU A 208 -6.88 -28.90 23.70
CA LEU A 208 -5.81 -28.88 24.70
C LEU A 208 -4.63 -29.76 24.24
N MET A 209 -3.43 -29.49 24.75
CA MET A 209 -2.22 -30.28 24.48
C MET A 209 -2.07 -31.50 25.42
N ASP A 210 -3.16 -32.13 25.84
CA ASP A 210 -3.17 -33.31 26.72
C ASP A 210 -3.85 -34.49 26.02
N LYS A 211 -3.25 -35.70 26.07
CA LYS A 211 -3.72 -36.92 25.39
C LYS A 211 -3.83 -36.81 23.87
N MET A 212 -2.98 -36.00 23.25
CA MET A 212 -2.98 -35.83 21.79
C MET A 212 -2.16 -36.90 21.08
N ASP A 213 -2.65 -37.37 19.94
CA ASP A 213 -1.90 -38.19 18.98
C ASP A 213 -1.39 -37.26 17.87
N SER A 214 -0.07 -37.09 17.77
CA SER A 214 0.55 -36.07 16.92
C SER A 214 1.51 -36.67 15.91
N ILE A 215 1.36 -36.24 14.66
CA ILE A 215 2.24 -36.56 13.54
C ILE A 215 3.02 -35.30 13.19
N MET A 216 4.34 -35.38 13.25
CA MET A 216 5.25 -34.26 13.04
C MET A 216 6.33 -34.61 12.03
N CYS A 217 6.58 -33.71 11.09
CA CYS A 217 7.74 -33.76 10.22
C CYS A 217 8.70 -32.65 10.66
N ALA A 218 9.94 -33.00 10.97
CA ALA A 218 10.92 -32.05 11.49
C ALA A 218 12.28 -32.24 10.84
N THR A 219 13.03 -31.16 10.72
CA THR A 219 14.45 -31.24 10.34
C THR A 219 15.32 -31.78 11.46
N MET A 220 16.39 -32.45 11.07
CA MET A 220 17.48 -32.90 11.94
C MET A 220 18.64 -31.92 11.88
N ALA A 221 19.64 -32.09 12.78
CA ALA A 221 20.89 -31.31 12.75
C ALA A 221 21.63 -31.41 11.40
N THR A 222 21.42 -32.52 10.68
CA THR A 222 22.00 -32.80 9.37
C THR A 222 21.24 -32.14 8.21
N ASN A 223 20.23 -31.30 8.49
CA ASN A 223 19.29 -30.74 7.51
C ASN A 223 18.48 -31.77 6.71
N LEU A 224 18.42 -33.01 7.19
CA LEU A 224 17.50 -34.03 6.68
C LEU A 224 16.15 -33.93 7.38
N GLY A 225 15.07 -34.25 6.67
CA GLY A 225 13.73 -34.35 7.26
C GLY A 225 13.50 -35.72 7.89
N GLU A 226 12.78 -35.75 9.01
CA GLU A 226 12.42 -36.96 9.75
C GLU A 226 10.93 -36.94 10.14
N LEU A 227 10.28 -38.11 10.06
CA LEU A 227 8.95 -38.33 10.64
C LEU A 227 9.07 -38.63 12.13
N ARG A 228 8.28 -37.93 12.94
CA ARG A 228 8.21 -38.11 14.39
C ARG A 228 6.74 -38.24 14.81
N HIS A 229 6.49 -39.20 15.69
CA HIS A 229 5.17 -39.39 16.31
C HIS A 229 5.26 -39.09 17.81
N PHE A 230 4.28 -38.35 18.32
CA PHE A 230 4.22 -37.99 19.73
C PHE A 230 2.86 -38.30 20.32
N TYR A 231 2.88 -38.76 21.57
CA TYR A 231 1.71 -38.82 22.43
C TYR A 231 1.92 -37.92 23.64
N SER A 232 0.93 -37.11 24.00
CA SER A 232 1.02 -36.27 25.20
C SER A 232 0.38 -36.90 26.43
N ILE A 233 1.07 -36.80 27.56
CA ILE A 233 0.57 -37.20 28.89
C ILE A 233 0.67 -35.96 29.78
N GLY A 234 -0.46 -35.30 30.05
CA GLY A 234 -0.48 -33.97 30.62
C GLY A 234 0.15 -32.95 29.67
N HIS A 235 1.08 -32.13 30.17
CA HIS A 235 1.84 -31.18 29.36
C HIS A 235 3.13 -31.75 28.76
N SER A 236 3.43 -33.04 29.00
CA SER A 236 4.66 -33.69 28.55
C SER A 236 4.46 -34.41 27.23
N LEU A 237 5.41 -34.26 26.30
CA LEU A 237 5.42 -34.93 25.01
C LEU A 237 6.30 -36.18 25.06
N VAL A 238 5.75 -37.35 24.73
CA VAL A 238 6.47 -38.61 24.66
C VAL A 238 6.61 -39.02 23.20
N ARG A 239 7.85 -39.02 22.69
CA ARG A 239 8.16 -39.51 21.34
C ARG A 239 7.94 -41.01 21.28
N GLN A 240 7.20 -41.48 20.29
CA GLN A 240 6.98 -42.91 20.05
C GLN A 240 8.04 -43.47 19.12
N ASP A 241 8.47 -44.70 19.38
CA ASP A 241 9.31 -45.46 18.48
C ASP A 241 8.43 -46.09 17.38
N LEU A 242 8.78 -45.81 16.12
CA LEU A 242 8.07 -46.30 14.94
C LEU A 242 8.77 -47.49 14.29
N THR A 243 9.86 -47.99 14.88
CA THR A 243 10.62 -49.12 14.34
C THR A 243 9.74 -50.37 14.24
N GLY A 244 9.55 -50.89 13.02
CA GLY A 244 8.70 -52.06 12.76
C GLY A 244 7.19 -51.78 12.72
N ASN A 245 6.76 -50.52 12.86
CA ASN A 245 5.35 -50.13 12.74
C ASN A 245 4.95 -50.04 11.24
N SER A 246 3.86 -50.72 10.85
CA SER A 246 3.32 -50.70 9.48
C SER A 246 2.03 -49.89 9.33
N ASP A 247 1.56 -49.27 10.42
CA ASP A 247 0.31 -48.50 10.47
C ASP A 247 0.53 -47.03 10.10
N ILE A 248 1.78 -46.55 10.11
CA ILE A 248 2.17 -45.23 9.63
C ILE A 248 3.44 -45.34 8.78
N THR A 249 3.45 -44.64 7.65
CA THR A 249 4.55 -44.68 6.67
C THR A 249 4.85 -43.27 6.17
N LEU A 250 6.13 -42.95 6.07
CA LEU A 250 6.58 -41.70 5.46
C LEU A 250 6.72 -41.91 3.95
N ASP A 251 5.82 -41.36 3.17
CA ASP A 251 5.86 -41.49 1.70
C ASP A 251 6.92 -40.57 1.11
N LYS A 252 6.98 -39.32 1.61
CA LYS A 252 7.93 -38.31 1.11
C LYS A 252 8.20 -37.24 2.15
N ILE A 253 9.43 -36.75 2.21
CA ILE A 253 9.81 -35.56 2.97
C ILE A 253 10.81 -34.73 2.17
N VAL A 254 10.64 -33.42 2.15
CA VAL A 254 11.50 -32.46 1.47
C VAL A 254 11.76 -31.30 2.39
N TYR A 255 13.03 -30.89 2.49
CA TYR A 255 13.46 -29.68 3.18
C TYR A 255 14.21 -28.80 2.19
N GLU A 256 13.69 -27.60 1.93
CA GLU A 256 14.23 -26.65 0.96
C GLU A 256 13.99 -25.21 1.46
N ASP A 257 14.98 -24.34 1.32
CA ASP A 257 14.91 -22.91 1.71
C ASP A 257 14.42 -22.67 3.14
N GLY A 258 14.75 -23.57 4.07
CA GLY A 258 14.31 -23.48 5.47
C GLY A 258 12.89 -24.00 5.73
N GLY A 259 12.13 -24.36 4.70
CA GLY A 259 10.79 -24.95 4.79
C GLY A 259 10.79 -26.46 4.64
N ILE A 260 9.81 -27.12 5.25
CA ILE A 260 9.63 -28.57 5.23
C ILE A 260 8.28 -28.94 4.62
N LYS A 261 8.26 -29.99 3.80
CA LYS A 261 7.06 -30.58 3.20
C LYS A 261 7.10 -32.08 3.42
N CYS A 262 5.99 -32.68 3.80
CA CYS A 262 5.92 -34.13 3.95
C CYS A 262 4.55 -34.70 3.56
N ARG A 263 4.58 -35.95 3.10
CA ARG A 263 3.42 -36.78 2.84
C ARG A 263 3.56 -38.06 3.65
N VAL A 264 2.53 -38.37 4.42
CA VAL A 264 2.49 -39.48 5.39
C VAL A 264 1.21 -40.26 5.15
N THR A 265 1.31 -41.58 5.01
CA THR A 265 0.15 -42.46 4.93
C THR A 265 -0.02 -43.20 6.26
N ARG A 266 -1.22 -43.17 6.83
CA ARG A 266 -1.57 -43.80 8.10
C ARG A 266 -2.88 -44.59 7.98
N LYS A 267 -2.99 -45.75 8.62
CA LYS A 267 -4.27 -46.45 8.75
C LYS A 267 -5.28 -45.65 9.59
N LEU A 268 -6.55 -45.66 9.19
CA LEU A 268 -7.63 -45.03 9.95
C LEU A 268 -7.81 -45.68 11.33
N THR A 269 -7.74 -47.01 11.36
CA THR A 269 -7.81 -47.83 12.58
C THR A 269 -6.45 -48.50 12.80
N SER A 270 -5.88 -48.33 13.99
CA SER A 270 -4.64 -49.00 14.41
C SER A 270 -4.86 -49.65 15.77
N ASN A 271 -4.33 -50.86 15.93
CA ASN A 271 -4.32 -51.58 17.21
C ASN A 271 -3.08 -51.24 18.05
N ALA A 272 -2.16 -50.43 17.53
CA ALA A 272 -0.97 -49.99 18.23
C ALA A 272 -1.31 -48.80 19.14
N VAL A 273 -1.11 -48.95 20.45
CA VAL A 273 -1.13 -47.80 21.38
C VAL A 273 0.15 -46.99 21.11
N PRO A 274 0.08 -45.65 20.94
CA PRO A 274 -1.03 -44.75 21.27
C PRO A 274 -1.72 -44.09 20.06
N PHE A 275 -1.92 -44.81 18.95
CA PHE A 275 -2.64 -44.31 17.79
C PHE A 275 -4.14 -44.16 18.08
N ARG A 276 -4.71 -42.99 17.78
CA ARG A 276 -6.16 -42.77 17.85
C ARG A 276 -6.91 -43.44 16.70
N ASP A 277 -8.17 -43.74 16.93
CA ASP A 277 -9.07 -44.22 15.89
C ASP A 277 -9.60 -43.03 15.07
N LEU A 278 -9.07 -42.84 13.86
CA LEU A 278 -9.42 -41.72 12.98
C LEU A 278 -10.75 -41.91 12.24
N THR A 279 -11.48 -43.01 12.48
CA THR A 279 -12.89 -43.12 12.06
C THR A 279 -13.82 -42.28 12.95
N LYS A 280 -13.33 -41.84 14.12
CA LYS A 280 -14.03 -40.92 15.02
C LYS A 280 -13.72 -39.47 14.68
N LYS A 281 -14.51 -38.57 15.25
CA LYS A 281 -14.31 -37.12 15.10
C LYS A 281 -13.30 -36.58 16.11
N TRP A 282 -12.41 -35.69 15.66
CA TRP A 282 -11.35 -35.12 16.47
C TRP A 282 -11.21 -33.62 16.23
N TYR A 283 -10.82 -32.86 17.25
CA TYR A 283 -10.22 -31.54 17.02
C TYR A 283 -8.84 -31.74 16.41
N LEU A 284 -8.55 -31.01 15.32
CA LEU A 284 -7.23 -31.01 14.71
C LEU A 284 -6.47 -29.78 15.18
N LEU A 285 -5.29 -30.01 15.76
CA LEU A 285 -4.39 -28.96 16.23
C LEU A 285 -3.27 -28.80 15.22
N PHE A 286 -3.13 -27.59 14.69
CA PHE A 286 -2.18 -27.22 13.65
C PHE A 286 -1.02 -26.43 14.25
N THR A 287 0.20 -26.98 14.14
CA THR A 287 1.40 -26.38 14.75
C THR A 287 2.62 -26.49 13.85
N TRP A 288 3.47 -25.47 13.90
CA TRP A 288 4.74 -25.42 13.16
C TRP A 288 5.69 -24.43 13.82
N SER A 289 7.00 -24.61 13.65
CA SER A 289 8.03 -23.67 14.10
C SER A 289 9.41 -24.03 13.52
N LYS A 290 10.44 -23.33 13.99
CA LYS A 290 11.83 -23.61 13.66
C LYS A 290 12.34 -24.83 14.41
N THR A 291 13.36 -25.44 13.85
CA THR A 291 14.19 -26.45 14.52
C THR A 291 15.50 -25.78 14.90
N SER A 292 16.07 -26.12 16.07
CA SER A 292 17.42 -25.68 16.45
C SER A 292 18.48 -26.26 15.51
N SER A 293 19.69 -25.69 15.56
CA SER A 293 20.87 -26.24 14.88
C SER A 293 21.21 -27.68 15.30
N SER A 294 20.77 -28.11 16.48
CA SER A 294 20.90 -29.49 16.97
C SER A 294 19.78 -30.44 16.54
N GLY A 295 18.82 -30.00 15.71
CA GLY A 295 17.72 -30.85 15.25
C GLY A 295 16.56 -31.00 16.24
N VAL A 296 16.53 -30.18 17.30
CA VAL A 296 15.47 -30.16 18.31
C VAL A 296 14.36 -29.23 17.87
N ALA A 297 13.12 -29.72 17.85
CA ALA A 297 11.96 -28.91 17.50
C ALA A 297 11.73 -27.84 18.58
N GLN A 298 11.72 -26.56 18.17
CA GLN A 298 11.41 -25.47 19.09
C GLN A 298 9.91 -25.35 19.33
N TYR A 299 9.51 -24.60 20.36
CA TYR A 299 8.11 -24.30 20.63
C TYR A 299 7.38 -23.78 19.39
N HIS A 300 6.16 -24.28 19.15
CA HIS A 300 5.32 -23.85 18.05
C HIS A 300 5.12 -22.32 18.06
N TYR A 301 4.88 -21.71 16.90
CA TYR A 301 4.58 -20.28 16.86
C TYR A 301 3.29 -19.93 17.62
N SER A 302 3.19 -18.66 18.06
CA SER A 302 1.98 -18.12 18.69
C SER A 302 0.74 -18.19 17.79
N GLN A 303 0.95 -18.25 16.47
CA GLN A 303 -0.07 -18.39 15.43
C GLN A 303 -0.66 -19.81 15.30
N LYS A 304 -0.31 -20.76 16.19
CA LYS A 304 -0.95 -22.07 16.26
C LYS A 304 -2.48 -21.97 16.19
N SER A 305 -3.08 -23.01 15.63
CA SER A 305 -4.53 -23.02 15.39
C SER A 305 -5.15 -24.37 15.70
N VAL A 306 -6.47 -24.36 15.89
CA VAL A 306 -7.28 -25.56 16.17
C VAL A 306 -8.58 -25.46 15.39
N THR A 307 -9.08 -26.59 14.90
CA THR A 307 -10.38 -26.62 14.23
C THR A 307 -11.48 -26.13 15.16
N ALA A 308 -12.44 -25.41 14.59
CA ALA A 308 -13.51 -24.82 15.37
C ALA A 308 -14.45 -25.89 15.94
N ASP A 309 -14.79 -26.87 15.09
CA ASP A 309 -15.55 -28.08 15.41
C ASP A 309 -14.66 -29.34 15.33
N MET A 310 -15.17 -30.45 15.84
CA MET A 310 -14.57 -31.76 15.62
C MET A 310 -14.73 -32.18 14.16
N VAL A 311 -13.64 -32.63 13.54
CA VAL A 311 -13.54 -33.00 12.13
C VAL A 311 -13.66 -34.51 11.98
N ASP A 312 -14.45 -34.92 10.99
CA ASP A 312 -14.51 -36.29 10.48
C ASP A 312 -13.56 -36.42 9.29
N LEU A 313 -12.49 -37.20 9.42
CA LEU A 313 -11.52 -37.39 8.34
C LEU A 313 -12.06 -38.24 7.18
N GLY A 314 -13.20 -38.93 7.34
CA GLY A 314 -13.88 -39.60 6.25
C GLY A 314 -14.61 -38.65 5.29
N VAL A 315 -14.75 -37.37 5.67
CA VAL A 315 -15.47 -36.36 4.89
C VAL A 315 -14.50 -35.29 4.39
N ASN A 316 -14.39 -35.16 3.07
CA ASN A 316 -13.60 -34.09 2.45
C ASN A 316 -14.24 -32.74 2.74
N ALA A 317 -13.50 -31.81 3.36
CA ALA A 317 -14.02 -30.51 3.74
C ALA A 317 -12.94 -29.41 3.77
N VAL A 318 -13.35 -28.18 3.47
CA VAL A 318 -12.51 -27.00 3.76
C VAL A 318 -12.65 -26.69 5.26
N LEU A 319 -11.59 -26.97 6.02
CA LEU A 319 -11.60 -26.83 7.46
C LEU A 319 -11.48 -25.36 7.87
N LYS A 320 -12.26 -24.98 8.88
CA LYS A 320 -12.20 -23.67 9.52
C LYS A 320 -11.58 -23.82 10.91
N ASP A 321 -10.65 -22.94 11.23
CA ASP A 321 -10.15 -22.83 12.59
C ASP A 321 -11.10 -22.04 13.49
N GLU A 322 -10.94 -22.19 14.80
CA GLU A 322 -11.74 -21.49 15.81
C GLU A 322 -11.71 -19.96 15.62
N LYS A 323 -10.56 -19.42 15.18
CA LYS A 323 -10.40 -17.99 14.88
C LYS A 323 -11.17 -17.55 13.63
N SER A 324 -11.36 -18.42 12.64
CA SER A 324 -12.08 -18.16 11.39
C SER A 324 -13.56 -18.53 11.44
N GLN A 325 -13.99 -19.37 12.39
CA GLN A 325 -15.40 -19.52 12.73
C GLN A 325 -15.90 -18.35 13.60
N ALA A 326 -15.01 -17.70 14.34
CA ALA A 326 -15.19 -16.34 14.84
C ALA A 326 -14.92 -15.28 13.75
N GLU A 327 -15.41 -15.52 12.53
CA GLU A 327 -15.08 -14.69 11.36
C GLU A 327 -15.28 -13.19 11.67
N ALA A 328 -14.18 -12.43 11.56
CA ALA A 328 -14.00 -10.97 11.61
C ALA A 328 -15.07 -10.10 10.95
N THR A 329 -15.93 -10.73 10.17
CA THR A 329 -16.82 -10.05 9.25
C THR A 329 -18.07 -9.68 10.01
N ILE A 330 -18.11 -8.44 10.50
CA ILE A 330 -19.32 -7.86 11.05
C ILE A 330 -20.28 -7.64 9.88
N THR A 331 -21.49 -8.16 9.98
CA THR A 331 -22.53 -8.03 8.96
C THR A 331 -23.67 -7.14 9.44
N LYS A 332 -24.45 -6.62 8.50
CA LYS A 332 -25.72 -5.91 8.78
C LYS A 332 -26.92 -6.86 8.96
N ASP A 333 -26.69 -8.16 9.14
CA ASP A 333 -27.78 -9.11 9.32
C ASP A 333 -28.50 -8.84 10.64
N GLY A 334 -29.81 -8.58 10.55
CA GLY A 334 -30.63 -8.26 11.73
C GLY A 334 -30.68 -6.76 12.09
N CYS A 335 -30.12 -5.87 11.28
CA CYS A 335 -30.31 -4.43 11.46
C CYS A 335 -31.78 -4.03 11.48
N GLY A 336 -32.18 -3.19 12.45
CA GLY A 336 -33.56 -2.75 12.66
C GLY A 336 -34.49 -3.81 13.28
N LYS A 337 -34.00 -5.04 13.52
CA LYS A 337 -34.78 -6.14 14.13
C LYS A 337 -34.17 -6.64 15.42
N THR A 338 -32.89 -6.99 15.38
CA THR A 338 -32.14 -7.58 16.51
C THR A 338 -30.98 -6.70 16.96
N LYS A 339 -30.57 -5.75 16.13
CA LYS A 339 -29.51 -4.77 16.42
C LYS A 339 -29.75 -3.46 15.66
N SER A 340 -29.24 -2.37 16.20
CA SER A 340 -29.23 -1.05 15.55
C SER A 340 -27.93 -0.91 14.75
N CYS A 341 -27.98 -0.30 13.57
CA CYS A 341 -26.81 -0.26 12.69
C CYS A 341 -26.67 1.06 11.95
N TYR A 342 -25.41 1.47 11.78
CA TYR A 342 -25.02 2.57 10.90
C TYR A 342 -23.83 2.12 10.04
N SER A 343 -23.80 2.50 8.76
CA SER A 343 -22.71 2.14 7.85
C SER A 343 -22.46 3.19 6.77
N GLU A 344 -21.24 3.19 6.26
CA GLU A 344 -20.82 3.99 5.12
C GLU A 344 -20.10 3.10 4.09
N PRO A 345 -20.53 3.07 2.81
CA PRO A 345 -21.78 3.66 2.30
C PRO A 345 -23.03 2.98 2.90
N ALA A 346 -24.21 3.59 2.75
CA ALA A 346 -25.43 3.11 3.43
C ALA A 346 -25.91 1.73 2.93
N ASP A 347 -25.61 1.39 1.68
CA ASP A 347 -26.01 0.18 0.96
C ASP A 347 -25.04 -1.00 1.14
N CYS A 348 -23.87 -0.78 1.77
CA CYS A 348 -22.95 -1.86 2.08
C CYS A 348 -23.58 -2.88 3.04
N LYS A 349 -23.06 -4.11 3.04
CA LYS A 349 -23.61 -5.28 3.76
C LYS A 349 -22.75 -5.77 4.91
N SER A 350 -21.43 -5.58 4.85
CA SER A 350 -20.48 -6.15 5.82
C SER A 350 -19.17 -5.37 5.96
N SER A 351 -18.33 -5.72 6.92
CA SER A 351 -16.99 -5.14 7.09
C SER A 351 -16.08 -5.25 5.84
N LYS A 352 -16.39 -6.13 4.88
CA LYS A 352 -15.60 -6.30 3.66
C LYS A 352 -15.81 -5.14 2.68
N ASP A 353 -17.05 -4.67 2.58
CA ASP A 353 -17.49 -3.67 1.62
C ASP A 353 -17.75 -2.30 2.26
N CYS A 354 -18.14 -2.23 3.52
CA CYS A 354 -18.28 -1.00 4.26
C CYS A 354 -16.92 -0.34 4.56
N ASP A 355 -16.83 0.98 4.37
CA ASP A 355 -15.70 1.80 4.80
C ASP A 355 -15.76 2.09 6.30
N TYR A 356 -16.98 2.22 6.83
CA TYR A 356 -17.29 2.28 8.26
C TYR A 356 -18.57 1.47 8.53
N LEU A 357 -18.60 0.70 9.62
CA LEU A 357 -19.77 -0.05 10.06
C LEU A 357 -19.78 -0.15 11.58
N VAL A 358 -20.90 0.22 12.18
CA VAL A 358 -21.20 -0.01 13.59
C VAL A 358 -22.52 -0.73 13.75
N THR A 359 -22.56 -1.70 14.65
CA THR A 359 -23.79 -2.31 15.13
C THR A 359 -23.85 -2.28 16.66
N ILE A 360 -25.05 -2.11 17.20
CA ILE A 360 -25.33 -1.98 18.62
C ILE A 360 -26.44 -2.96 18.97
N LYS A 361 -26.19 -3.82 19.94
CA LYS A 361 -27.14 -4.85 20.39
C LYS A 361 -27.25 -4.83 21.92
N PRO A 362 -28.44 -4.58 22.49
CA PRO A 362 -28.64 -4.78 23.92
C PRO A 362 -28.55 -6.27 24.28
N VAL A 363 -27.85 -6.59 25.36
CA VAL A 363 -27.60 -7.96 25.83
C VAL A 363 -27.94 -8.07 27.32
N GLY A 364 -28.81 -9.04 27.67
CA GLY A 364 -29.25 -9.28 29.04
C GLY A 364 -30.46 -8.44 29.45
N ASP A 365 -30.54 -8.08 30.73
CA ASP A 365 -31.67 -7.35 31.30
C ASP A 365 -31.82 -5.93 30.74
N LYS A 366 -33.06 -5.44 30.64
CA LYS A 366 -33.34 -4.07 30.19
C LYS A 366 -32.96 -3.00 31.22
N GLY A 367 -32.80 -3.37 32.49
CA GLY A 367 -32.47 -2.46 33.60
C GLY A 367 -30.99 -2.07 33.71
N GLU A 368 -30.59 -1.46 34.84
CA GLU A 368 -29.24 -0.90 35.07
C GLU A 368 -28.11 -1.95 35.04
N SER A 369 -28.42 -3.23 35.33
CA SER A 369 -27.47 -4.35 35.28
C SER A 369 -27.19 -4.86 33.85
N GLY A 370 -27.90 -4.34 32.85
CA GLY A 370 -27.80 -4.76 31.46
C GLY A 370 -26.46 -4.43 30.81
N GLN A 371 -26.17 -5.08 29.69
CA GLN A 371 -25.00 -4.83 28.86
C GLN A 371 -25.41 -4.41 27.45
N VAL A 372 -24.48 -3.76 26.76
CA VAL A 372 -24.60 -3.44 25.34
C VAL A 372 -23.38 -4.03 24.62
N GLU A 373 -23.63 -4.78 23.57
CA GLU A 373 -22.63 -5.32 22.66
C GLU A 373 -22.49 -4.37 21.47
N PHE A 374 -21.25 -3.99 21.18
CA PHE A 374 -20.88 -3.14 20.06
C PHE A 374 -20.02 -3.95 19.09
N GLU A 375 -20.32 -3.81 17.81
CA GLU A 375 -19.49 -4.32 16.72
C GLU A 375 -19.03 -3.12 15.88
N LEU A 376 -17.72 -2.91 15.74
CA LEU A 376 -17.14 -1.82 14.95
C LEU A 376 -16.23 -2.37 13.87
N SER A 377 -16.31 -1.82 12.66
CA SER A 377 -15.29 -2.05 11.64
C SER A 377 -15.07 -0.84 10.74
N ALA A 378 -13.84 -0.65 10.28
CA ALA A 378 -13.51 0.35 9.27
C ALA A 378 -12.29 -0.05 8.44
N LYS A 379 -12.21 0.42 7.19
CA LYS A 379 -11.02 0.30 6.32
C LYS A 379 -9.93 1.32 6.67
N LYS A 380 -9.63 1.44 7.96
CA LYS A 380 -8.69 2.39 8.57
C LYS A 380 -7.93 1.72 9.71
N LYS A 381 -7.00 2.44 10.36
CA LYS A 381 -6.16 1.90 11.45
C LYS A 381 -6.80 2.02 12.83
N TRP A 382 -7.82 2.85 12.98
CA TRP A 382 -8.72 2.85 14.13
C TRP A 382 -10.17 3.18 13.71
N VAL A 383 -11.12 2.73 14.53
CA VAL A 383 -12.57 2.95 14.39
C VAL A 383 -13.17 3.24 15.76
N ALA A 384 -14.11 4.18 15.85
CA ALA A 384 -14.73 4.57 17.10
C ALA A 384 -16.25 4.78 16.99
N ILE A 385 -16.91 4.64 18.13
CA ILE A 385 -18.23 5.19 18.41
C ILE A 385 -18.11 6.10 19.63
N GLY A 386 -18.66 7.32 19.52
CA GLY A 386 -18.70 8.32 20.57
C GLY A 386 -20.11 8.65 21.02
N PHE A 387 -20.22 9.13 22.25
CA PHE A 387 -21.46 9.58 22.88
C PHE A 387 -21.30 11.02 23.34
N ASN A 388 -22.14 11.92 22.83
CA ASN A 388 -22.11 13.33 23.18
C ASN A 388 -23.52 13.84 23.54
N ASN A 389 -23.61 14.79 24.46
CA ASN A 389 -24.88 15.41 24.85
C ASN A 389 -25.29 16.56 23.93
N GLU A 390 -24.32 17.17 23.24
CA GLU A 390 -24.48 18.25 22.28
C GLU A 390 -24.43 17.74 20.84
N LYS A 391 -25.20 18.39 19.96
CA LYS A 391 -25.23 18.04 18.53
C LYS A 391 -23.99 18.57 17.82
N ASN A 392 -23.37 17.78 16.96
CA ASN A 392 -22.21 18.16 16.12
C ASN A 392 -21.00 18.68 16.91
N LYS A 393 -20.78 18.15 18.11
CA LYS A 393 -19.63 18.50 18.95
C LYS A 393 -18.71 17.29 19.15
N MET A 394 -17.41 17.56 19.06
CA MET A 394 -16.35 16.61 19.39
C MET A 394 -15.91 16.73 20.84
N ASP A 395 -15.88 17.96 21.38
CA ASP A 395 -15.54 18.22 22.77
C ASP A 395 -16.58 17.62 23.73
N GLY A 396 -16.11 17.00 24.80
CA GLY A 396 -16.94 16.26 25.76
C GLY A 396 -17.42 14.88 25.29
N THR A 397 -16.93 14.37 24.17
CA THR A 397 -17.35 13.04 23.65
C THR A 397 -16.69 11.91 24.45
N ASP A 398 -17.52 11.01 24.99
CA ASP A 398 -17.10 9.71 25.55
C ASP A 398 -16.99 8.70 24.41
N ALA A 399 -15.78 8.22 24.12
CA ALA A 399 -15.49 7.44 22.92
C ALA A 399 -14.95 6.05 23.27
N LEU A 400 -15.52 5.04 22.62
CA LEU A 400 -15.00 3.67 22.60
C LEU A 400 -14.26 3.46 21.28
N ILE A 401 -12.95 3.25 21.38
CA ILE A 401 -12.06 3.22 20.23
C ILE A 401 -11.40 1.87 20.09
N CYS A 402 -11.45 1.34 18.88
CA CYS A 402 -10.68 0.20 18.43
C CYS A 402 -9.51 0.66 17.59
N ALA A 403 -8.29 0.40 18.04
CA ALA A 403 -7.08 0.89 17.39
C ALA A 403 -6.02 -0.20 17.25
N VAL A 404 -5.23 -0.16 16.17
CA VAL A 404 -4.05 -1.02 15.99
C VAL A 404 -2.86 -0.40 16.74
N VAL A 405 -2.53 -0.94 17.90
CA VAL A 405 -1.40 -0.52 18.74
C VAL A 405 -0.39 -1.67 18.81
N ASN A 406 0.88 -1.45 18.47
CA ASN A 406 1.90 -2.51 18.41
C ASN A 406 1.46 -3.76 17.62
N ASP A 407 0.90 -3.56 16.42
CA ASP A 407 0.36 -4.60 15.53
C ASP A 407 -0.75 -5.49 16.13
N LYS A 408 -1.37 -5.05 17.23
CA LYS A 408 -2.51 -5.70 17.86
C LYS A 408 -3.68 -4.73 17.94
N VAL A 409 -4.89 -5.22 17.73
CA VAL A 409 -6.08 -4.39 17.94
C VAL A 409 -6.45 -4.41 19.41
N THR A 410 -6.60 -3.23 20.00
CA THR A 410 -7.08 -3.06 21.37
C THR A 410 -8.40 -2.27 21.37
N VAL A 411 -9.25 -2.55 22.36
CA VAL A 411 -10.49 -1.79 22.61
C VAL A 411 -10.29 -0.98 23.87
N GLU A 412 -10.38 0.33 23.77
CA GLU A 412 -10.04 1.25 24.86
C GLU A 412 -11.04 2.41 24.93
N HIS A 413 -11.14 3.01 26.13
CA HIS A 413 -12.01 4.15 26.38
C HIS A 413 -11.21 5.46 26.38
N TYR A 414 -11.75 6.46 25.69
CA TYR A 414 -11.18 7.79 25.53
C TYR A 414 -12.21 8.86 25.84
N LEU A 415 -11.79 9.92 26.52
CA LEU A 415 -12.62 11.11 26.74
C LEU A 415 -12.04 12.27 25.94
N ALA A 416 -12.85 12.89 25.07
CA ALA A 416 -12.46 14.08 24.32
C ALA A 416 -12.59 15.33 25.20
N ASP A 417 -11.64 15.54 26.11
CA ASP A 417 -11.64 16.61 27.13
C ASP A 417 -10.77 17.83 26.75
N LYS A 418 -10.15 17.81 25.57
CA LYS A 418 -9.14 18.79 25.13
C LYS A 418 -9.53 19.51 23.85
N GLY A 419 -10.83 19.73 23.61
CA GLY A 419 -11.32 20.40 22.40
C GLY A 419 -10.90 19.65 21.13
N TYR A 420 -10.16 20.31 20.24
CA TYR A 420 -9.65 19.73 18.98
C TYR A 420 -8.33 18.93 19.14
N GLY A 421 -7.85 18.74 20.37
CA GLY A 421 -6.67 17.93 20.67
C GLY A 421 -6.93 16.42 20.68
N ARG A 422 -5.87 15.61 20.84
CA ARG A 422 -6.01 14.17 21.05
C ARG A 422 -6.78 13.88 22.35
N PRO A 423 -7.79 12.98 22.32
CA PRO A 423 -8.59 12.67 23.51
C PRO A 423 -7.76 11.90 24.55
N THR A 424 -8.13 12.05 25.83
CA THR A 424 -7.42 11.43 26.94
C THR A 424 -7.87 9.98 27.12
N LYS A 425 -6.92 9.04 27.04
CA LYS A 425 -7.14 7.62 27.30
C LYS A 425 -7.38 7.37 28.78
N THR A 426 -8.45 6.65 29.12
CA THR A 426 -8.73 6.24 30.50
C THR A 426 -7.80 5.09 30.90
N THR A 427 -6.97 5.31 31.92
CA THR A 427 -5.99 4.32 32.39
C THR A 427 -6.18 4.04 33.90
N PRO A 428 -6.29 2.77 34.33
CA PRO A 428 -6.43 1.56 33.51
C PRO A 428 -7.76 1.54 32.74
N THR A 429 -7.81 0.81 31.63
CA THR A 429 -9.03 0.60 30.84
C THR A 429 -10.15 0.08 31.74
N PRO A 430 -11.38 0.63 31.65
CA PRO A 430 -12.50 0.16 32.47
C PRO A 430 -12.71 -1.35 32.33
N THR A 431 -12.75 -2.08 33.44
CA THR A 431 -12.93 -3.54 33.48
C THR A 431 -14.32 -3.98 33.01
N SER A 432 -15.26 -3.04 32.89
CA SER A 432 -16.58 -3.26 32.32
C SER A 432 -16.58 -3.47 30.81
N ILE A 433 -15.47 -3.16 30.12
CA ILE A 433 -15.30 -3.44 28.69
C ILE A 433 -14.69 -4.85 28.53
N VAL A 434 -15.42 -5.73 27.86
CA VAL A 434 -14.98 -7.10 27.56
C VAL A 434 -14.94 -7.29 26.05
N ALA A 435 -13.73 -7.29 25.48
CA ALA A 435 -13.52 -7.56 24.05
C ALA A 435 -13.59 -9.06 23.76
N THR A 436 -14.37 -9.43 22.75
CA THR A 436 -14.57 -10.80 22.26
C THR A 436 -13.97 -11.01 20.87
N LEU A 437 -13.79 -9.93 20.11
CA LEU A 437 -13.13 -9.87 18.81
C LEU A 437 -12.32 -8.58 18.77
N ALA A 438 -11.06 -8.66 18.35
CA ALA A 438 -10.19 -7.51 18.13
C ALA A 438 -9.10 -7.91 17.12
N GLU A 439 -9.29 -7.56 15.85
CA GLU A 439 -8.36 -7.94 14.78
C GLU A 439 -8.27 -6.91 13.66
N SER A 440 -7.14 -6.94 12.94
CA SER A 440 -6.90 -6.11 11.77
C SER A 440 -6.46 -6.99 10.61
N LYS A 441 -7.32 -7.16 9.60
CA LYS A 441 -7.06 -8.01 8.43
C LYS A 441 -7.35 -7.26 7.13
N GLY A 442 -6.41 -7.29 6.20
CA GLY A 442 -6.58 -6.66 4.88
C GLY A 442 -6.79 -5.14 4.94
N GLY A 443 -6.25 -4.48 5.96
CA GLY A 443 -6.46 -3.04 6.18
C GLY A 443 -7.81 -2.68 6.82
N VAL A 444 -8.60 -3.68 7.21
CA VAL A 444 -9.86 -3.52 7.94
C VAL A 444 -9.61 -3.83 9.42
N VAL A 445 -9.86 -2.86 10.29
CA VAL A 445 -9.91 -3.07 11.74
C VAL A 445 -11.33 -3.48 12.09
N ALA A 446 -11.49 -4.57 12.85
CA ALA A 446 -12.77 -5.09 13.30
C ALA A 446 -12.72 -5.47 14.79
N CYS A 447 -13.76 -5.10 15.51
CA CYS A 447 -13.92 -5.38 16.94
C CYS A 447 -15.34 -5.76 17.32
N ARG A 448 -15.47 -6.63 18.31
CA ARG A 448 -16.71 -6.92 19.03
C ARG A 448 -16.43 -6.89 20.51
N PHE A 449 -17.13 -6.06 21.25
CA PHE A 449 -16.95 -5.93 22.70
C PHE A 449 -18.27 -5.64 23.39
N ARG A 450 -18.33 -5.96 24.68
CA ARG A 450 -19.48 -5.69 25.56
C ARG A 450 -19.10 -4.70 26.63
N ARG A 451 -20.04 -3.82 26.98
CA ARG A 451 -19.90 -2.84 28.06
C ARG A 451 -21.17 -2.85 28.92
N LYS A 452 -21.02 -2.69 30.23
CA LYS A 452 -22.17 -2.47 31.14
C LYS A 452 -22.84 -1.12 30.82
N LYS A 453 -24.15 -1.02 31.03
CA LYS A 453 -24.87 0.25 30.79
C LYS A 453 -24.40 1.38 31.72
N LYS A 454 -24.01 1.04 32.94
CA LYS A 454 -23.55 1.97 33.97
C LYS A 454 -22.12 1.60 34.41
N ASP A 455 -21.24 2.59 34.41
CA ASP A 455 -19.84 2.50 34.84
C ASP A 455 -19.41 3.88 35.38
N ASP A 456 -18.57 3.90 36.41
CA ASP A 456 -18.18 5.16 37.08
C ASP A 456 -17.28 6.05 36.20
N LYS A 457 -16.65 5.48 35.15
CA LYS A 457 -15.70 6.18 34.28
C LYS A 457 -16.21 6.42 32.86
N MET A 458 -17.42 5.99 32.54
CA MET A 458 -18.03 6.13 31.20
C MET A 458 -19.45 6.67 31.30
N VAL A 459 -19.97 7.21 30.20
CA VAL A 459 -21.35 7.71 30.17
C VAL A 459 -22.39 6.63 30.44
N ASP A 460 -23.46 7.05 31.09
CA ASP A 460 -24.63 6.23 31.40
C ASP A 460 -25.45 5.95 30.14
N LEU A 461 -25.41 4.69 29.67
CA LEU A 461 -26.14 4.23 28.49
C LEU A 461 -27.63 3.96 28.74
N THR A 462 -28.13 4.19 29.95
CA THR A 462 -29.59 4.24 30.20
C THR A 462 -30.22 5.55 29.73
N LYS A 463 -29.38 6.54 29.37
CA LYS A 463 -29.78 7.84 28.82
C LYS A 463 -29.58 7.88 27.31
N THR A 464 -30.20 8.86 26.67
CA THR A 464 -30.08 9.11 25.23
C THR A 464 -28.90 10.01 24.91
N TRP A 465 -28.15 9.69 23.85
CA TRP A 465 -26.95 10.44 23.43
C TRP A 465 -26.92 10.68 21.93
N TYR A 466 -26.31 11.77 21.48
CA TYR A 466 -25.89 11.88 20.08
C TYR A 466 -24.74 10.90 19.85
N LEU A 467 -24.90 10.05 18.84
CA LEU A 467 -23.86 9.11 18.45
C LEU A 467 -22.91 9.80 17.49
N VAL A 468 -21.60 9.65 17.70
CA VAL A 468 -20.54 10.22 16.87
C VAL A 468 -19.76 9.08 16.22
N TYR A 469 -19.70 9.08 14.89
CA TYR A 469 -19.06 8.03 14.10
C TYR A 469 -17.73 8.56 13.54
N ALA A 470 -16.62 7.90 13.87
CA ALA A 470 -15.30 8.33 13.43
C ALA A 470 -14.34 7.15 13.16
N CYS A 471 -13.45 7.32 12.19
CA CYS A 471 -12.35 6.40 11.93
C CYS A 471 -11.15 7.15 11.35
N GLY A 472 -9.94 6.60 11.51
CA GLY A 472 -8.73 7.31 11.11
C GLY A 472 -7.44 6.51 11.08
N PRO A 473 -6.33 7.17 10.71
CA PRO A 473 -5.00 6.61 10.74
C PRO A 473 -4.41 6.66 12.17
N MET A 474 -3.33 5.91 12.37
CA MET A 474 -2.52 5.94 13.60
C MET A 474 -1.21 6.69 13.31
N SER A 475 -0.71 7.45 14.29
CA SER A 475 0.59 8.10 14.28
C SER A 475 1.50 7.39 15.29
N GLY A 476 2.24 6.37 14.84
CA GLY A 476 2.93 5.46 15.75
C GLY A 476 1.93 4.57 16.48
N ASP A 477 2.02 4.52 17.81
CA ASP A 477 1.10 3.78 18.68
C ASP A 477 -0.08 4.62 19.19
N GLU A 478 -0.19 5.88 18.75
CA GLU A 478 -1.26 6.79 19.14
C GLU A 478 -2.26 7.03 18.00
N ILE A 479 -3.52 7.26 18.37
CA ILE A 479 -4.57 7.64 17.43
C ILE A 479 -4.28 9.02 16.83
N ASP A 480 -4.42 9.12 15.51
CA ASP A 480 -4.32 10.37 14.78
C ASP A 480 -5.70 10.90 14.39
N MET A 481 -5.75 12.13 13.86
CA MET A 481 -7.00 12.78 13.45
C MET A 481 -7.82 11.89 12.50
N HIS A 482 -9.12 11.77 12.75
CA HIS A 482 -10.04 11.02 11.88
C HIS A 482 -9.95 11.50 10.42
N SER A 483 -10.07 10.57 9.46
CA SER A 483 -9.80 10.86 8.03
C SER A 483 -10.86 11.74 7.36
N THR A 484 -12.08 11.77 7.89
CA THR A 484 -13.22 12.54 7.39
C THR A 484 -13.86 13.29 8.55
N THR A 485 -14.62 14.34 8.26
CA THR A 485 -15.45 15.00 9.28
C THR A 485 -16.37 13.95 9.92
N PRO A 486 -16.37 13.79 11.26
CA PRO A 486 -17.18 12.79 11.94
C PRO A 486 -18.65 13.09 11.71
N LYS A 487 -19.41 12.07 11.37
CA LYS A 487 -20.85 12.21 11.24
C LYS A 487 -21.50 11.95 12.59
N THR A 488 -22.60 12.64 12.85
CA THR A 488 -23.38 12.46 14.08
C THR A 488 -24.79 11.98 13.76
N SER A 489 -25.42 11.31 14.72
CA SER A 489 -26.84 10.97 14.60
C SER A 489 -27.70 12.24 14.54
N PRO A 490 -28.77 12.26 13.73
CA PRO A 490 -29.62 13.46 13.58
C PRO A 490 -30.35 13.84 14.87
N GLN A 491 -30.55 12.88 15.77
CA GLN A 491 -31.20 13.01 17.08
C GLN A 491 -30.45 12.19 18.15
N LYS A 492 -30.79 12.40 19.42
CA LYS A 492 -30.28 11.56 20.51
C LYS A 492 -30.89 10.17 20.41
N MET A 493 -30.06 9.15 20.57
CA MET A 493 -30.42 7.74 20.44
C MET A 493 -30.36 7.04 21.80
N ASP A 494 -31.33 6.19 22.09
CA ASP A 494 -31.25 5.21 23.16
C ASP A 494 -30.63 3.92 22.61
N VAL A 495 -29.45 3.54 23.13
CA VAL A 495 -28.75 2.31 22.71
C VAL A 495 -29.37 1.03 23.24
N SER A 496 -30.34 1.14 24.15
CA SER A 496 -31.15 0.03 24.66
C SER A 496 -32.30 -0.34 23.71
N GLU A 497 -32.68 0.57 22.82
CA GLU A 497 -33.74 0.36 21.84
C GLU A 497 -33.15 -0.04 20.48
N ILE A 498 -33.85 -0.95 19.79
CA ILE A 498 -33.47 -1.39 18.46
C ILE A 498 -34.15 -0.49 17.44
N GLY A 499 -33.36 0.13 16.56
CA GLY A 499 -33.84 1.04 15.52
C GLY A 499 -32.81 1.29 14.43
N GLU A 500 -33.19 2.06 13.42
CA GLU A 500 -32.25 2.51 12.38
C GLU A 500 -31.43 3.69 12.88
N LEU A 501 -30.10 3.63 12.70
CA LEU A 501 -29.21 4.73 13.02
C LEU A 501 -29.00 5.56 11.75
N GLY A 502 -29.28 6.86 11.83
CA GLY A 502 -29.00 7.82 10.77
C GLY A 502 -27.70 8.60 11.00
N ALA A 503 -27.25 9.31 9.97
CA ALA A 503 -26.26 10.37 10.06
C ALA A 503 -26.80 11.65 9.45
N GLU A 504 -26.38 12.80 9.98
CA GLU A 504 -26.69 14.10 9.37
C GLU A 504 -26.03 14.21 7.98
N GLY A 505 -26.82 14.58 6.97
CA GLY A 505 -26.38 14.65 5.58
C GLY A 505 -25.55 15.89 5.29
N GLU A 506 -24.53 15.75 4.42
CA GLU A 506 -23.82 16.90 3.85
C GLU A 506 -24.77 17.71 2.95
N SER A 507 -24.61 19.04 2.93
CA SER A 507 -25.45 19.93 2.12
C SER A 507 -25.18 19.74 0.62
N PHE A 508 -25.95 18.85 -0.01
CA PHE A 508 -25.95 18.58 -1.46
C PHE A 508 -26.03 19.86 -2.31
N ALA A 509 -26.60 20.94 -1.76
CA ALA A 509 -26.69 22.26 -2.36
C ALA A 509 -25.33 22.86 -2.77
N LEU A 510 -24.27 22.67 -1.99
CA LEU A 510 -22.94 23.25 -2.29
C LEU A 510 -22.28 22.54 -3.48
N VAL A 511 -22.39 21.20 -3.51
CA VAL A 511 -21.85 20.37 -4.59
C VAL A 511 -22.64 20.58 -5.88
N GLN A 512 -23.97 20.71 -5.79
CA GLN A 512 -24.81 21.11 -6.93
C GLN A 512 -24.49 22.51 -7.43
N ALA A 513 -24.26 23.48 -6.53
CA ALA A 513 -23.83 24.82 -6.92
C ALA A 513 -22.48 24.79 -7.66
N HIS A 514 -21.52 24.00 -7.18
CA HIS A 514 -20.24 23.78 -7.89
C HIS A 514 -20.45 23.19 -9.29
N GLY A 515 -21.29 22.15 -9.41
CA GLY A 515 -21.63 21.55 -10.71
C GLY A 515 -22.30 22.54 -11.68
N CYS A 516 -23.26 23.32 -11.20
CA CYS A 516 -23.92 24.37 -11.97
C CYS A 516 -22.92 25.45 -12.43
N LEU A 517 -22.02 25.89 -11.55
CA LEU A 517 -20.99 26.87 -11.88
C LEU A 517 -19.99 26.33 -12.92
N MET A 518 -19.59 25.07 -12.83
CA MET A 518 -18.70 24.44 -13.82
C MET A 518 -19.36 24.36 -15.20
N VAL A 519 -20.66 24.03 -15.28
CA VAL A 519 -21.39 24.02 -16.55
C VAL A 519 -21.53 25.44 -17.13
N ILE A 520 -21.88 26.42 -16.30
CA ILE A 520 -21.99 27.82 -16.72
C ILE A 520 -20.62 28.35 -17.21
N ALA A 521 -19.52 28.02 -16.52
CA ALA A 521 -18.18 28.45 -16.89
C ALA A 521 -17.67 27.78 -18.18
N TRP A 522 -17.68 26.45 -18.24
CA TRP A 522 -17.05 25.70 -19.32
C TRP A 522 -17.92 25.59 -20.58
N ILE A 523 -19.24 25.41 -20.42
CA ILE A 523 -20.14 25.29 -21.57
C ILE A 523 -20.68 26.66 -21.97
N GLY A 524 -21.07 27.49 -20.99
CA GLY A 524 -21.57 28.84 -21.26
C GLY A 524 -20.46 29.82 -21.65
N PHE A 525 -19.71 30.30 -20.65
CA PHE A 525 -18.79 31.42 -20.85
C PHE A 525 -17.58 31.10 -21.73
N ALA A 526 -17.00 29.91 -21.64
CA ALA A 526 -15.86 29.55 -22.50
C ALA A 526 -16.28 29.42 -23.97
N SER A 527 -17.44 28.82 -24.27
CA SER A 527 -17.95 28.71 -25.64
C SER A 527 -18.36 30.07 -26.22
N ILE A 528 -19.05 30.90 -25.44
CA ILE A 528 -19.42 32.26 -25.84
C ILE A 528 -18.18 33.13 -26.01
N GLY A 529 -17.19 33.03 -25.11
CA GLY A 529 -15.92 33.75 -25.21
C GLY A 529 -15.13 33.36 -26.46
N MET A 530 -15.04 32.07 -26.76
CA MET A 530 -14.43 31.58 -28.02
C MET A 530 -15.21 32.06 -29.26
N PHE A 531 -16.54 32.05 -29.22
CA PHE A 531 -17.38 32.48 -30.33
C PHE A 531 -17.30 34.00 -30.56
N ILE A 532 -17.35 34.81 -29.51
CA ILE A 532 -17.21 36.27 -29.58
C ILE A 532 -15.80 36.65 -30.08
N ALA A 533 -14.75 36.07 -29.51
CA ALA A 533 -13.36 36.33 -29.90
C ALA A 533 -13.09 35.96 -31.36
N ARG A 534 -13.74 34.90 -31.87
CA ARG A 534 -13.51 34.38 -33.23
C ARG A 534 -14.42 34.96 -34.30
N HIS A 535 -15.68 35.27 -33.98
CA HIS A 535 -16.71 35.58 -34.98
C HIS A 535 -17.35 36.96 -34.85
N MET A 536 -17.31 37.61 -33.68
CA MET A 536 -17.99 38.89 -33.46
C MET A 536 -17.10 40.11 -33.71
N LYS A 537 -15.85 39.90 -34.17
CA LYS A 537 -14.88 40.96 -34.51
C LYS A 537 -15.38 41.97 -35.57
N VAL A 538 -16.39 41.61 -36.36
CA VAL A 538 -16.94 42.42 -37.47
C VAL A 538 -18.22 43.18 -37.09
N LEU A 539 -18.96 42.76 -36.05
CA LEU A 539 -20.18 43.44 -35.59
C LEU A 539 -19.88 44.59 -34.61
N PHE A 540 -18.74 44.56 -33.92
CA PHE A 540 -18.27 45.64 -33.05
C PHE A 540 -17.48 46.71 -33.83
N GLY A 541 -18.00 47.14 -34.97
CA GLY A 541 -17.46 48.28 -35.69
C GLY A 541 -17.50 49.52 -34.80
N GLN A 542 -16.33 49.98 -34.34
CA GLN A 542 -16.02 51.30 -33.75
C GLN A 542 -17.15 52.01 -32.97
N LYS A 543 -17.95 51.32 -32.15
CA LYS A 543 -18.94 52.00 -31.30
C LYS A 543 -18.53 51.97 -29.84
N VAL A 544 -18.11 53.16 -29.42
CA VAL A 544 -17.85 53.62 -28.07
C VAL A 544 -19.20 53.79 -27.36
N LEU A 545 -19.35 53.25 -26.15
CA LEU A 545 -20.49 53.53 -25.27
C LEU A 545 -19.93 54.18 -23.99
N LEU A 546 -20.35 55.40 -23.67
CA LEU A 546 -19.90 56.17 -22.49
C LEU A 546 -18.38 56.41 -22.39
N GLY A 547 -17.70 56.52 -23.53
CA GLY A 547 -16.33 57.04 -23.60
C GLY A 547 -15.18 56.03 -23.44
N THR A 548 -15.46 54.75 -23.14
CA THR A 548 -14.41 53.72 -23.00
C THR A 548 -14.58 52.54 -23.96
N LYS A 549 -13.46 51.95 -24.39
CA LYS A 549 -13.38 50.85 -25.38
C LYS A 549 -13.35 49.50 -24.65
N MET A 550 -14.31 48.61 -24.89
CA MET A 550 -14.34 47.30 -24.20
C MET A 550 -13.14 46.38 -24.56
N TRP A 551 -12.27 46.25 -23.54
CA TRP A 551 -11.65 45.05 -22.94
C TRP A 551 -10.44 44.29 -23.50
N PHE A 552 -9.82 44.70 -24.62
CA PHE A 552 -8.44 44.23 -24.92
C PHE A 552 -7.40 45.35 -25.01
N THR A 553 -7.82 46.60 -24.84
CA THR A 553 -6.91 47.75 -24.90
C THR A 553 -6.59 48.35 -23.54
N GLU A 554 -7.45 48.17 -22.52
CA GLU A 554 -7.29 48.85 -21.22
C GLU A 554 -6.67 47.97 -20.11
N ALA A 555 -6.80 46.63 -20.15
CA ALA A 555 -6.17 45.73 -19.17
C ALA A 555 -4.71 45.33 -19.50
N GLY A 556 -4.19 45.73 -20.67
CA GLY A 556 -2.79 45.51 -21.07
C GLY A 556 -2.35 44.03 -21.10
N ALA A 557 -1.05 43.80 -20.89
CA ALA A 557 -0.42 42.48 -20.93
C ALA A 557 -0.70 41.59 -19.69
N HIS A 558 -1.32 42.14 -18.64
CA HIS A 558 -1.52 41.48 -17.34
C HIS A 558 -2.26 40.12 -17.41
N PRO A 559 -3.46 39.99 -18.01
CA PRO A 559 -4.16 38.71 -18.06
C PRO A 559 -3.44 37.67 -18.93
N ILE A 560 -2.71 38.11 -19.97
CA ILE A 560 -1.96 37.23 -20.86
C ILE A 560 -0.76 36.63 -20.13
N THR A 561 0.01 37.48 -19.43
CA THR A 561 1.17 37.01 -18.64
C THR A 561 0.72 36.18 -17.43
N GLY A 562 -0.42 36.49 -16.80
CA GLY A 562 -0.98 35.71 -15.70
C GLY A 562 -1.37 34.27 -16.08
N ILE A 563 -1.98 34.06 -17.25
CA ILE A 563 -2.29 32.71 -17.75
C ILE A 563 -1.00 31.92 -18.02
N LEU A 564 0.03 32.54 -18.58
CA LEU A 564 1.32 31.89 -18.83
C LEU A 564 2.02 31.46 -17.53
N VAL A 565 1.99 32.30 -16.50
CA VAL A 565 2.53 31.98 -15.17
C VAL A 565 1.80 30.78 -14.55
N LEU A 566 0.47 30.74 -14.65
CA LEU A 566 -0.33 29.64 -14.12
C LEU A 566 0.03 28.30 -14.78
N VAL A 567 0.19 28.27 -16.10
CA VAL A 567 0.58 27.06 -16.84
C VAL A 567 1.98 26.58 -16.41
N LEU A 568 2.95 27.48 -16.31
CA LEU A 568 4.32 27.12 -15.92
C LEU A 568 4.39 26.64 -14.45
N ALA A 569 3.59 27.22 -13.55
CA ALA A 569 3.51 26.82 -12.15
C ALA A 569 2.96 25.39 -11.96
N VAL A 570 2.05 24.94 -12.83
CA VAL A 570 1.50 23.57 -12.80
C VAL A 570 2.48 22.55 -13.39
N ILE A 571 3.25 22.90 -14.42
CA ILE A 571 4.24 22.01 -15.04
C ILE A 571 5.39 21.67 -14.08
N GLN A 572 5.77 22.61 -13.21
CA GLN A 572 6.87 22.47 -12.26
C GLN A 572 6.80 21.24 -11.33
N PRO A 573 5.73 21.02 -10.54
CA PRO A 573 5.60 19.84 -9.68
C PRO A 573 5.47 18.53 -10.47
N ILE A 574 4.89 18.55 -11.66
CA ILE A 574 4.79 17.38 -12.54
C ILE A 574 6.19 16.93 -12.98
N MET A 575 7.03 17.87 -13.42
CA MET A 575 8.43 17.56 -13.73
C MET A 575 9.16 16.97 -12.53
N ALA A 576 8.96 17.53 -11.33
CA ALA A 576 9.60 17.04 -10.11
C ALA A 576 9.20 15.61 -9.73
N ALA A 577 7.98 15.17 -10.06
CA ALA A 577 7.52 13.80 -9.81
C ALA A 577 8.29 12.74 -10.65
N PHE A 578 8.80 13.12 -11.83
CA PHE A 578 9.57 12.25 -12.72
C PHE A 578 11.08 12.35 -12.52
N ARG A 579 11.53 12.74 -11.33
CA ARG A 579 12.96 12.94 -11.01
C ARG A 579 13.76 11.62 -11.05
N PRO A 580 14.83 11.50 -11.86
CA PRO A 580 15.70 10.32 -11.91
C PRO A 580 16.47 10.05 -10.59
N HIS A 581 16.92 8.81 -10.37
CA HIS A 581 17.69 8.41 -9.16
C HIS A 581 19.05 9.16 -9.03
N PRO A 582 19.58 9.43 -7.82
CA PRO A 582 20.79 10.24 -7.61
C PRO A 582 22.09 9.75 -8.26
N GLY A 583 22.17 8.48 -8.68
CA GLY A 583 23.35 7.88 -9.30
C GLY A 583 23.34 7.86 -10.83
N GLU A 584 22.33 8.41 -11.49
CA GLU A 584 22.19 8.27 -12.95
C GLU A 584 22.91 9.36 -13.75
N GLU A 585 23.63 8.92 -14.80
CA GLU A 585 24.50 9.78 -15.62
C GLU A 585 23.78 10.94 -16.31
N LYS A 586 22.47 10.80 -16.60
CA LYS A 586 21.67 11.80 -17.32
C LYS A 586 20.85 12.73 -16.41
N ARG A 587 21.02 12.66 -15.08
CA ARG A 587 20.27 13.47 -14.11
C ARG A 587 20.50 14.99 -14.27
N TYR A 588 21.62 15.42 -14.85
CA TYR A 588 21.92 16.84 -15.08
C TYR A 588 20.92 17.54 -16.02
N ILE A 589 20.35 16.82 -16.99
CA ILE A 589 19.37 17.35 -17.96
C ILE A 589 18.09 17.77 -17.23
N PHE A 590 17.60 16.89 -16.35
CA PHE A 590 16.46 17.17 -15.49
C PHE A 590 16.71 18.41 -14.62
N ASN A 591 17.88 18.52 -13.98
CA ASN A 591 18.21 19.64 -13.10
C ASN A 591 18.17 20.99 -13.84
N TRP A 592 18.73 21.05 -15.06
CA TRP A 592 18.70 22.26 -15.89
C TRP A 592 17.29 22.62 -16.37
N ALA A 593 16.52 21.63 -16.83
CA ALA A 593 15.15 21.85 -17.29
C ALA A 593 14.23 22.31 -16.15
N HIS A 594 14.30 21.65 -14.99
CA HIS A 594 13.50 21.99 -13.81
C HIS A 594 13.84 23.41 -13.30
N ARG A 595 15.13 23.76 -13.22
CA ARG A 595 15.59 25.11 -12.85
C ARG A 595 15.13 26.18 -13.85
N GLY A 596 15.27 25.91 -15.15
CA GLY A 596 14.93 26.87 -16.20
C GLY A 596 13.44 27.22 -16.25
N VAL A 597 12.57 26.21 -16.18
CA VAL A 597 11.11 26.44 -16.16
C VAL A 597 10.69 27.20 -14.90
N GLY A 598 11.35 26.97 -13.76
CA GLY A 598 10.97 27.56 -12.46
C GLY A 598 11.37 29.03 -12.38
N LEU A 599 12.59 29.34 -12.83
CA LEU A 599 13.07 30.71 -12.93
C LEU A 599 12.22 31.54 -13.92
N SER A 600 11.83 30.95 -15.05
CA SER A 600 10.99 31.62 -16.05
C SER A 600 9.60 31.95 -15.49
N ALA A 601 8.99 31.03 -14.73
CA ALA A 601 7.71 31.26 -14.07
C ALA A 601 7.79 32.41 -13.05
N LEU A 602 8.87 32.45 -12.25
CA LEU A 602 9.10 33.49 -11.25
C LEU A 602 9.28 34.88 -11.87
N ILE A 603 10.07 35.00 -12.95
CA ILE A 603 10.28 36.28 -13.64
C ILE A 603 8.96 36.81 -14.23
N LEU A 604 8.20 35.94 -14.90
CA LEU A 604 6.91 36.31 -15.48
C LEU A 604 5.86 36.66 -14.41
N ALA A 605 5.91 36.03 -13.24
CA ALA A 605 5.03 36.35 -12.11
C ALA A 605 5.28 37.78 -11.62
N VAL A 606 6.54 38.18 -11.43
CA VAL A 606 6.90 39.55 -11.02
C VAL A 606 6.41 40.57 -12.05
N VAL A 607 6.66 40.33 -13.35
CA VAL A 607 6.19 41.20 -14.45
C VAL A 607 4.65 41.31 -14.44
N THR A 608 3.96 40.19 -14.23
CA THR A 608 2.49 40.15 -14.16
C THR A 608 1.97 41.02 -13.02
N VAL A 609 2.58 40.96 -11.84
CA VAL A 609 2.18 41.78 -10.69
C VAL A 609 2.39 43.27 -10.96
N PHE A 610 3.52 43.67 -11.57
CA PHE A 610 3.73 45.08 -11.96
C PHE A 610 2.70 45.60 -12.96
N PHE A 611 2.27 44.78 -13.93
CA PHE A 611 1.17 45.14 -14.81
C PHE A 611 -0.16 45.25 -14.07
N GLY A 612 -0.40 44.40 -13.06
CA GLY A 612 -1.60 44.45 -12.21
C GLY A 612 -1.66 45.70 -11.34
N LEU A 613 -0.52 46.12 -10.77
CA LEU A 613 -0.42 47.34 -9.96
C LEU A 613 -0.77 48.60 -10.76
N ARG A 614 -0.44 48.63 -12.06
CA ARG A 614 -0.67 49.78 -12.95
C ARG A 614 -2.01 49.73 -13.70
N LEU A 615 -2.91 48.82 -13.35
CA LEU A 615 -4.27 48.83 -13.92
C LEU A 615 -5.03 50.06 -13.40
N PRO A 616 -5.79 50.77 -14.26
CA PRO A 616 -6.53 51.98 -13.86
C PRO A 616 -7.48 51.76 -12.67
N ASP A 617 -8.04 50.55 -12.57
CA ASP A 617 -8.99 50.17 -11.52
C ASP A 617 -8.33 49.63 -10.25
N SER A 618 -7.01 49.45 -10.23
CA SER A 618 -6.31 48.84 -9.10
C SER A 618 -6.33 49.75 -7.86
N ARG A 619 -6.40 51.07 -8.06
CA ARG A 619 -6.40 52.14 -7.03
C ARG A 619 -5.27 52.02 -5.99
N LEU A 620 -4.27 51.19 -6.30
CA LEU A 620 -3.09 50.95 -5.49
C LEU A 620 -2.10 52.07 -5.79
N GLY A 621 -2.03 53.07 -4.91
CA GLY A 621 -1.09 54.19 -5.05
C GLY A 621 0.39 53.76 -5.00
N ASP A 622 1.29 54.73 -5.01
CA ASP A 622 2.74 54.53 -4.92
C ASP A 622 3.22 53.59 -3.78
N PRO A 623 2.53 53.48 -2.61
CA PRO A 623 2.87 52.49 -1.58
C PRO A 623 3.03 51.04 -2.08
N ALA A 624 2.17 50.59 -2.99
CA ALA A 624 2.22 49.23 -3.52
C ALA A 624 3.47 48.97 -4.38
N LEU A 625 3.98 50.01 -5.04
CA LEU A 625 5.21 49.96 -5.82
C LEU A 625 6.43 49.76 -4.92
N TYR A 626 6.50 50.43 -3.77
CA TYR A 626 7.62 50.29 -2.82
C TYR A 626 7.73 48.87 -2.25
N PHE A 627 6.61 48.22 -1.92
CA PHE A 627 6.61 46.83 -1.46
C PHE A 627 7.10 45.86 -2.54
N MET A 628 6.74 46.10 -3.81
CA MET A 628 7.24 45.29 -4.92
C MET A 628 8.72 45.55 -5.23
N ILE A 629 9.22 46.78 -5.07
CA ILE A 629 10.66 47.08 -5.18
C ILE A 629 11.44 46.33 -4.09
N ALA A 630 10.97 46.36 -2.84
CA ALA A 630 11.59 45.62 -1.74
C ALA A 630 11.62 44.10 -2.00
N TYR A 631 10.53 43.54 -2.53
CA TYR A 631 10.46 42.15 -2.95
C TYR A 631 11.49 41.81 -4.04
N CYS A 632 11.63 42.66 -5.06
CA CYS A 632 12.60 42.47 -6.14
C CYS A 632 14.04 42.51 -5.62
N VAL A 633 14.37 43.41 -4.69
CA VAL A 633 15.69 43.48 -4.06
C VAL A 633 15.99 42.19 -3.29
N ALA A 634 15.04 41.69 -2.51
CA ALA A 634 15.19 40.43 -1.79
C ALA A 634 15.39 39.24 -2.76
N LEU A 635 14.61 39.16 -3.84
CA LEU A 635 14.78 38.13 -4.86
C LEU A 635 16.16 38.18 -5.54
N ILE A 636 16.66 39.38 -5.87
CA ILE A 636 17.99 39.55 -6.46
C ILE A 636 19.07 39.05 -5.50
N LEU A 637 18.96 39.32 -4.20
CA LEU A 637 19.90 38.82 -3.19
C LEU A 637 19.90 37.29 -3.09
N VAL A 638 18.72 36.66 -3.15
CA VAL A 638 18.60 35.19 -3.13
C VAL A 638 19.21 34.58 -4.40
N VAL A 639 18.91 35.14 -5.57
CA VAL A 639 19.48 34.66 -6.85
C VAL A 639 20.99 34.89 -6.92
N ALA A 640 21.49 36.01 -6.43
CA ALA A 640 22.92 36.30 -6.36
C ALA A 640 23.65 35.32 -5.43
N TYR A 641 23.04 34.97 -4.29
CA TYR A 641 23.57 33.94 -3.40
C TYR A 641 23.56 32.54 -4.05
N ASP A 642 22.48 32.15 -4.75
CA ASP A 642 22.39 30.88 -5.47
C ASP A 642 23.44 30.77 -6.60
N ILE A 643 23.72 31.88 -7.30
CA ILE A 643 24.80 31.97 -8.29
C ILE A 643 26.17 31.86 -7.61
N TYR A 644 26.38 32.59 -6.51
CA TYR A 644 27.62 32.51 -5.72
C TYR A 644 27.90 31.07 -5.24
N ASP A 645 26.90 30.40 -4.66
CA ASP A 645 26.99 29.01 -4.18
C ASP A 645 27.25 28.02 -5.33
N THR A 646 26.61 28.22 -6.49
CA THR A 646 26.85 27.39 -7.69
C THR A 646 28.30 27.56 -8.19
N LEU A 647 28.83 28.78 -8.20
CA LEU A 647 30.18 29.09 -8.69
C LEU A 647 31.29 28.65 -7.71
N THR A 648 31.04 28.68 -6.41
CA THR A 648 31.99 28.23 -5.38
C THR A 648 31.96 26.71 -5.20
N SER A 649 30.79 26.08 -5.24
CA SER A 649 30.65 24.62 -5.16
C SER A 649 31.30 23.88 -6.34
N ALA A 650 31.35 24.49 -7.53
CA ALA A 650 32.03 23.92 -8.70
C ALA A 650 33.57 23.90 -8.60
N ARG A 651 34.17 24.64 -7.64
CA ARG A 651 35.63 24.71 -7.43
C ARG A 651 36.15 23.84 -6.29
N GLY A 652 35.27 23.20 -5.52
CA GLY A 652 35.65 22.33 -4.42
C GLY A 652 36.05 20.93 -4.89
N GLY A 653 37.33 20.72 -5.19
CA GLY A 653 37.87 19.36 -5.24
C GLY A 653 37.75 18.72 -3.86
N ALA A 654 37.13 17.53 -3.78
CA ALA A 654 37.10 16.75 -2.54
C ALA A 654 38.51 16.26 -2.21
N SER A 655 39.17 16.89 -1.24
CA SER A 655 40.40 16.38 -0.64
C SER A 655 40.06 15.47 0.53
N PHE A 656 40.48 14.21 0.45
CA PHE A 656 40.41 13.26 1.55
C PHE A 656 41.78 13.19 2.22
N ASN A 657 41.89 13.65 3.46
CA ASN A 657 43.08 13.44 4.29
C ASN A 657 42.88 12.16 5.10
N VAL A 658 43.69 11.13 4.81
CA VAL A 658 43.78 9.92 5.63
C VAL A 658 44.96 10.07 6.59
N GLN A 659 44.69 10.07 7.89
CA GLN A 659 45.71 9.97 8.93
C GLN A 659 45.79 8.51 9.38
N PRO A 660 46.95 7.84 9.28
CA PRO A 660 47.11 6.51 9.87
C PRO A 660 47.49 6.68 11.33
N VAL A 661 46.69 6.15 12.25
CA VAL A 661 47.13 5.91 13.62
C VAL A 661 46.85 4.46 13.95
N GLY A 662 47.94 3.69 14.09
CA GLY A 662 47.90 2.32 14.56
C GLY A 662 47.44 2.24 16.01
N GLY A 663 46.65 1.22 16.31
CA GLY A 663 46.18 0.90 17.65
C GLY A 663 45.03 -0.08 17.57
N LYS A 664 45.14 -1.17 18.33
CA LYS A 664 44.22 -2.32 18.37
C LYS A 664 42.75 -1.96 18.65
N GLU A 665 41.90 -2.89 18.21
CA GLU A 665 40.49 -3.19 18.55
C GLU A 665 39.41 -2.71 17.56
N ASP A 666 38.60 -3.70 17.18
CA ASP A 666 37.46 -3.65 16.27
C ASP A 666 36.43 -2.61 16.73
N GLY A 667 36.33 -1.52 15.98
CA GLY A 667 35.20 -0.60 15.98
C GLY A 667 34.86 -0.27 14.54
N ASP A 668 33.57 -0.40 14.19
CA ASP A 668 33.07 -0.01 12.87
C ASP A 668 33.43 1.47 12.61
N ILE A 669 34.16 1.71 11.53
CA ILE A 669 34.46 3.06 11.06
C ILE A 669 33.18 3.63 10.47
N GLU A 670 32.41 4.35 11.28
CA GLU A 670 31.31 5.16 10.77
C GLU A 670 31.89 6.35 9.99
N LEU A 671 31.79 6.27 8.67
CA LEU A 671 32.12 7.38 7.77
C LEU A 671 31.17 8.54 8.08
N GLN A 672 31.62 9.51 8.88
CA GLN A 672 30.94 10.80 8.95
C GLN A 672 30.97 11.42 7.54
N PRO A 673 29.82 11.71 6.93
CA PRO A 673 29.82 12.51 5.72
C PRO A 673 30.48 13.86 6.06
N PRO A 674 31.25 14.45 5.13
CA PRO A 674 31.93 15.72 5.39
C PRO A 674 30.91 16.73 5.90
N ASP A 675 31.25 17.47 6.96
CA ASP A 675 30.47 18.61 7.42
C ASP A 675 30.35 19.58 6.25
N ILE A 676 29.22 19.55 5.54
CA ILE A 676 28.96 20.45 4.42
C ILE A 676 28.58 21.80 5.05
N PRO A 677 29.41 22.85 4.93
CA PRO A 677 29.05 24.17 5.43
C PRO A 677 28.01 24.76 4.48
N SER A 678 26.75 24.32 4.55
CA SER A 678 25.68 24.84 3.68
C SER A 678 24.25 24.62 4.18
N VAL A 679 23.98 23.63 5.06
CA VAL A 679 22.59 23.31 5.44
C VAL A 679 21.95 24.41 6.29
N GLY A 680 22.67 24.96 7.27
CA GLY A 680 22.18 26.05 8.11
C GLY A 680 21.91 27.34 7.32
N GLN A 681 22.82 27.71 6.43
CA GLN A 681 22.68 28.89 5.57
C GLN A 681 21.52 28.75 4.56
N ARG A 682 21.33 27.56 3.97
CA ARG A 682 20.20 27.29 3.07
C ARG A 682 18.85 27.31 3.78
N LYS A 683 18.77 26.82 5.03
CA LYS A 683 17.57 26.94 5.87
C LYS A 683 17.26 28.40 6.23
N LEU A 684 18.29 29.20 6.55
CA LEU A 684 18.14 30.62 6.82
C LEU A 684 17.65 31.40 5.59
N LEU A 685 18.21 31.11 4.42
CA LEU A 685 17.81 31.72 3.15
C LEU A 685 16.35 31.38 2.78
N PHE A 686 15.95 30.13 3.00
CA PHE A 686 14.56 29.70 2.82
C PHE A 686 13.60 30.44 3.76
N ALA A 687 13.94 30.51 5.06
CA ALA A 687 13.14 31.25 6.03
C ALA A 687 13.03 32.74 5.69
N PHE A 688 14.13 33.38 5.29
CA PHE A 688 14.15 34.76 4.81
C PHE A 688 13.21 34.96 3.61
N THR A 689 13.27 34.08 2.62
CA THR A 689 12.43 34.16 1.41
C THR A 689 10.94 34.03 1.75
N VAL A 690 10.58 33.12 2.66
CA VAL A 690 9.19 32.93 3.11
C VAL A 690 8.69 34.17 3.85
N VAL A 691 9.47 34.70 4.80
CA VAL A 691 9.09 35.88 5.60
C VAL A 691 8.88 37.10 4.71
N VAL A 692 9.79 37.38 3.78
CA VAL A 692 9.66 38.51 2.85
C VAL A 692 8.46 38.33 1.92
N SER A 693 8.25 37.14 1.38
CA SER A 693 7.12 36.87 0.47
C SER A 693 5.78 37.03 1.18
N VAL A 694 5.62 36.46 2.38
CA VAL A 694 4.39 36.56 3.17
C VAL A 694 4.16 38.00 3.62
N GLY A 695 5.21 38.72 4.05
CA GLY A 695 5.10 40.12 4.45
C GLY A 695 4.62 41.03 3.32
N VAL A 696 5.16 40.87 2.11
CA VAL A 696 4.74 41.66 0.94
C VAL A 696 3.31 41.31 0.51
N VAL A 697 2.92 40.03 0.56
CA VAL A 697 1.53 39.61 0.27
C VAL A 697 0.55 40.25 1.24
N ILE A 698 0.83 40.20 2.55
CA ILE A 698 -0.02 40.82 3.57
C ILE A 698 -0.11 42.33 3.35
N ALA A 699 1.01 43.00 3.08
CA ALA A 699 1.02 44.45 2.82
C ALA A 699 0.17 44.82 1.59
N LEU A 700 0.27 44.08 0.50
CA LEU A 700 -0.54 44.30 -0.70
C LEU A 700 -2.02 44.02 -0.47
N LEU A 701 -2.37 42.96 0.27
CA LEU A 701 -3.76 42.64 0.62
C LEU A 701 -4.39 43.72 1.51
N VAL A 702 -3.64 44.26 2.47
CA VAL A 702 -4.08 45.37 3.32
C VAL A 702 -4.32 46.64 2.47
N LEU A 703 -3.42 46.96 1.54
CA LEU A 703 -3.61 48.09 0.63
C LEU A 703 -4.84 47.91 -0.28
N ILE A 704 -5.08 46.70 -0.80
CA ILE A 704 -6.29 46.39 -1.58
C ILE A 704 -7.55 46.59 -0.72
N ALA A 705 -7.55 46.09 0.52
CA ALA A 705 -8.68 46.21 1.43
C ALA A 705 -8.98 47.67 1.83
N ILE A 706 -7.94 48.50 2.00
CA ILE A 706 -8.09 49.94 2.28
C ILE A 706 -8.64 50.67 1.04
N ALA A 707 -8.12 50.37 -0.15
CA ALA A 707 -8.58 50.97 -1.41
C ALA A 707 -10.04 50.64 -1.75
N ASP A 708 -10.54 49.48 -1.30
CA ASP A 708 -11.94 49.08 -1.44
C ASP A 708 -12.85 49.80 -0.43
N GLY A 709 -12.36 50.04 0.80
CA GLY A 709 -13.07 50.77 1.86
C GLY A 709 -13.37 52.23 1.52
N GLU A 710 -12.42 52.95 0.90
CA GLU A 710 -12.61 54.35 0.47
C GLU A 710 -13.68 54.49 -0.65
N SER A 711 -13.98 53.41 -1.38
CA SER A 711 -15.01 53.42 -2.44
C SER A 711 -16.44 53.44 -1.89
N HIS A 712 -16.65 52.90 -0.68
CA HIS A 712 -17.96 52.84 -0.04
C HIS A 712 -18.35 54.14 0.66
N GLU A 713 -17.37 54.92 1.12
CA GLU A 713 -17.62 56.23 1.78
C GLU A 713 -18.04 57.32 0.78
N HIS A 714 -17.52 57.28 -0.45
CA HIS A 714 -17.87 58.25 -1.49
C HIS A 714 -19.26 58.04 -2.12
N ASN A 715 -19.79 56.81 -2.13
CA ASN A 715 -21.13 56.51 -2.66
C ASN A 715 -22.27 56.80 -1.67
N HIS A 716 -21.96 57.11 -0.40
CA HIS A 716 -22.97 57.44 0.61
C HIS A 716 -23.23 58.95 0.76
N ASN A 717 -22.40 59.81 0.16
CA ASN A 717 -22.50 61.28 0.22
C ASN A 717 -22.88 61.94 -1.11
N SER A 718 -23.42 61.18 -2.08
CA SER A 718 -23.90 61.68 -3.38
C SER A 718 -25.39 61.43 -3.59
#